data_AF-A0A1L8SR46-F1
#
_entry.id   AF-A0A1L8SR46-F1
#
_cell.length_a   1.000
_cell.length_b   1.000
_cell.length_c   1.000
_cell.angle_alpha   90.00
_cell.angle_beta   90.00
_cell.angle_gamma   90.00
#
_symmetry.space_group_name_H-M   'P 1'
#
loop_
_entity.id
_entity.type
_entity.pdbx_description
1 polymer ?
#
loop_
_entity_poly.entity_id
_entity_poly.type
_entity_poly.pdbx_seq_one_letter_code
_entity_poly.pdbx_strand_id
1 'polypeptide(L)'
;MSKKIDYFLIAILIFLFLGLPTKTEAAELELTPSIGANSKFPASPAGLQELLWAIYQTDPKQSYTIQLEGDLDLTATTVGTPEVQENPTLETINFTSVPNSLTFKGIDQAVILSLPESCFFGQALQLNQLTLQASKIYGNGHPLVFESIQHLGKTELFGGSNHDLVGDPKIIFNQVTGGDWQICGGNELGNLTGTVETRITNLTGNLTQLCGGSLRGTIFGNVTTEINGLNGALAVYYGGGIGADGEPATVNGTISNQINGASTNFVLGNYYGGVAFGKTGPIQNRLNGVGNFSTKGDLIGGSQTGEILGIPQAITTQIDTSQFLSGERNFVGGNQFGGVITGAIDNQLLAGSLGRGSFMRIDGAGGMDIKKASLTNSVNFPPSVELTDPLNVTSEEAAYDQLTAAERFSMAREKTAFYVAGDVTTRLLGGCVSDGAGRDKNICGAGFAGLINGKVRLVLGENSLVYSKRWGQRAQELGINPNFLPDSLSAGSNYGFNVAAGGGDNKNNWENTLYVKGTTQLVIKQALVNFAYGGNFSGILDGTSEADLAGGQVSQICGAGQTSYRIYGDSSLKISGGKVETYAVAGGRLDRRLIGNLRTEISGGEFDGQIAATFGANSNHLIDGNAATIIIGGHIKKGKADTQIIGGVANEGMISGNVSLVIKDAVELETGISISAARPKKATQKNSIGGVNKQVSLEIATTKAFSEIELLGDGGTAAKELISPQLDLTVNAPNGHFSLIQGMIQNSYAGRLLHEVVLDVQAAGSIGKIIGSGDPTFSNRLIANSTAEILLQLGASQKELAVEEIYNFTQATVLENSRVSLQTMKNAYGATNENFATHYHQFGELTLSEGACLAVNELKTGSLAAAKNAELHSPAEASAIHLRKLDPTTKLTWRLLNEKMPQKVQGDYFDQQKGFAIMQFAGNEGLLTPTNFIGFDTAGQVYTGDTNGEMGLAVAATIIDYQAVDQQGKIIHDLPLQPNNQPLPLKVWGSGDEYSGELIIPGETKLQPTVHFIGKDHSSFLKAEIHSSDGTVNQISESSWQPIESYYYQVSATYMPTLGTLKLVSVPSELNFGQQSIGQATRFYPKIKGELIVEDTRQNQQPWQLTLQADTSEVGEIFFQEAETSYPLNEEVLVFNQTGSLRTAFDDWNQRKGIFLTVPQGRQKLGKHALTFHWRLTTKVE
;
A
#
# COMPACT_ATOMS: atom_id res chain seq x y z
N MET A 1 -98.67 -5.77 32.34
CA MET A 1 -99.41 -6.94 32.85
C MET A 1 -99.24 -8.07 31.84
N SER A 2 -98.26 -8.95 32.06
CA SER A 2 -98.36 -10.29 32.69
C SER A 2 -98.98 -11.35 31.78
N LYS A 3 -98.10 -12.10 31.10
CA LYS A 3 -98.33 -13.50 30.69
C LYS A 3 -97.07 -14.31 30.99
N LYS A 4 -96.78 -14.43 32.29
CA LYS A 4 -96.09 -15.60 32.87
C LYS A 4 -97.18 -16.68 32.99
N ILE A 5 -97.17 -17.74 32.18
CA ILE A 5 -97.80 -19.06 32.46
C ILE A 5 -97.52 -20.11 31.36
N ASP A 6 -97.12 -19.73 30.13
CA ASP A 6 -96.97 -20.74 29.06
C ASP A 6 -95.60 -21.46 29.03
N TYR A 7 -94.60 -20.99 29.77
CA TYR A 7 -93.27 -21.64 29.85
C TYR A 7 -93.09 -22.61 31.03
N PHE A 8 -94.07 -22.70 31.95
CA PHE A 8 -93.95 -23.56 33.13
C PHE A 8 -94.40 -25.02 32.88
N LEU A 9 -95.25 -25.25 31.86
CA LEU A 9 -95.77 -26.60 31.56
C LEU A 9 -94.88 -27.44 30.63
N ILE A 10 -94.04 -26.81 29.79
CA ILE A 10 -93.05 -27.55 28.97
C ILE A 10 -91.88 -28.04 29.84
N ALA A 11 -91.59 -27.36 30.95
CA ALA A 11 -90.56 -27.77 31.91
C ALA A 11 -90.93 -29.05 32.69
N ILE A 12 -92.21 -29.38 32.89
CA ILE A 12 -92.62 -30.55 33.69
C ILE A 12 -92.69 -31.84 32.86
N LEU A 13 -92.97 -31.74 31.56
CA LEU A 13 -93.05 -32.93 30.68
C LEU A 13 -91.68 -33.46 30.24
N ILE A 14 -90.62 -32.62 30.25
CA ILE A 14 -89.23 -33.08 30.05
C ILE A 14 -88.69 -33.77 31.32
N PHE A 15 -89.22 -33.45 32.51
CA PHE A 15 -88.81 -34.08 33.77
C PHE A 15 -89.44 -35.47 34.01
N LEU A 16 -90.51 -35.86 33.30
CA LEU A 16 -91.27 -37.10 33.56
C LEU A 16 -90.95 -38.28 32.63
N PHE A 17 -90.07 -38.11 31.64
CA PHE A 17 -89.47 -39.20 30.84
C PHE A 17 -87.94 -39.27 31.03
N LEU A 18 -87.47 -39.08 32.26
CA LEU A 18 -86.15 -39.56 32.66
C LEU A 18 -86.17 -41.08 32.51
N GLY A 19 -85.50 -41.54 31.46
CA GLY A 19 -85.22 -42.95 31.23
C GLY A 19 -84.63 -43.58 32.49
N LEU A 20 -84.98 -44.84 32.66
CA LEU A 20 -84.42 -45.81 33.59
C LEU A 20 -82.93 -45.54 33.87
N PRO A 21 -82.43 -45.67 35.11
CA PRO A 21 -81.00 -45.73 35.35
C PRO A 21 -80.48 -46.97 34.61
N THR A 22 -79.88 -46.77 33.43
CA THR A 22 -78.86 -47.69 32.97
C THR A 22 -77.83 -47.72 34.08
N LYS A 23 -77.57 -48.91 34.64
CA LYS A 23 -76.37 -49.16 35.43
C LYS A 23 -75.21 -48.53 34.65
N THR A 24 -74.69 -47.41 35.14
CA THR A 24 -73.37 -46.94 34.73
C THR A 24 -72.44 -48.08 35.13
N GLU A 25 -71.88 -48.78 34.13
CA GLU A 25 -70.74 -49.65 34.40
C GLU A 25 -69.72 -48.80 35.17
N ALA A 26 -69.30 -49.30 36.33
CA ALA A 26 -68.29 -48.60 37.12
C ALA A 26 -67.05 -48.48 36.23
N ALA A 27 -66.49 -47.28 36.08
CA ALA A 27 -65.31 -47.08 35.24
C ALA A 27 -64.20 -48.06 35.64
N GLU A 28 -63.56 -48.69 34.67
CA GLU A 28 -62.54 -49.71 34.87
C GLU A 28 -61.17 -49.26 34.32
N LEU A 29 -60.11 -49.90 34.81
CA LEU A 29 -58.75 -49.90 34.29
C LEU A 29 -58.57 -51.20 33.51
N GLU A 30 -58.46 -51.14 32.19
CA GLU A 30 -58.22 -52.31 31.35
C GLU A 30 -56.73 -52.50 31.09
N LEU A 31 -56.20 -53.70 31.38
CA LEU A 31 -54.78 -54.02 31.26
C LEU A 31 -54.50 -54.87 30.02
N THR A 32 -53.58 -54.41 29.15
CA THR A 32 -53.14 -55.14 27.96
C THR A 32 -51.61 -55.27 27.91
N PRO A 33 -51.04 -56.49 27.79
CA PRO A 33 -51.73 -57.79 27.81
C PRO A 33 -52.30 -58.10 29.21
N SER A 34 -53.35 -58.92 29.28
CA SER A 34 -53.96 -59.32 30.55
C SER A 34 -53.04 -60.24 31.36
N ILE A 35 -53.18 -60.22 32.69
CA ILE A 35 -52.39 -61.05 33.61
C ILE A 35 -53.31 -62.10 34.23
N GLY A 36 -53.14 -63.36 33.84
CA GLY A 36 -54.02 -64.45 34.28
C GLY A 36 -55.47 -64.27 33.77
N ALA A 37 -56.45 -64.35 34.68
CA ALA A 37 -57.88 -64.16 34.38
C ALA A 37 -58.36 -62.69 34.54
N ASN A 38 -57.50 -61.80 35.02
CA ASN A 38 -57.85 -60.41 35.31
C ASN A 38 -57.36 -59.49 34.18
N SER A 39 -58.30 -58.87 33.47
CA SER A 39 -58.02 -57.82 32.47
C SER A 39 -58.59 -56.45 32.86
N LYS A 40 -59.41 -56.38 33.91
CA LYS A 40 -60.17 -55.20 34.33
C LYS A 40 -60.05 -55.02 35.85
N PHE A 41 -59.76 -53.80 36.28
CA PHE A 41 -59.66 -53.40 37.69
C PHE A 41 -60.52 -52.15 37.93
N PRO A 42 -61.01 -51.84 39.15
CA PRO A 42 -61.78 -50.62 39.37
C PRO A 42 -60.94 -49.35 39.11
N ALA A 43 -61.48 -48.34 38.41
CA ALA A 43 -60.83 -47.02 38.24
C ALA A 43 -60.85 -46.22 39.55
N SER A 44 -60.00 -46.61 40.49
CA SER A 44 -59.85 -46.02 41.82
C SER A 44 -58.42 -46.22 42.32
N PRO A 45 -57.96 -45.48 43.33
CA PRO A 45 -56.65 -45.70 43.96
C PRO A 45 -56.37 -47.15 44.37
N ALA A 46 -57.36 -47.83 44.95
CA ALA A 46 -57.21 -49.21 45.40
C ALA A 46 -57.09 -50.18 44.21
N GLY A 47 -57.91 -49.99 43.15
CA GLY A 47 -57.78 -50.76 41.91
C GLY A 47 -56.45 -50.48 41.18
N LEU A 48 -55.96 -49.25 41.29
CA LEU A 48 -54.56 -48.81 41.14
C LEU A 48 -53.55 -49.84 41.65
N GLN A 49 -53.54 -49.97 42.97
CA GLN A 49 -52.60 -50.79 43.70
C GLN A 49 -52.74 -52.28 43.37
N GLU A 50 -53.97 -52.77 43.22
CA GLU A 50 -54.23 -54.15 42.78
C GLU A 50 -53.66 -54.43 41.38
N LEU A 51 -53.80 -53.50 40.45
CA LEU A 51 -53.26 -53.60 39.10
C LEU A 51 -51.73 -53.59 39.12
N LEU A 52 -51.11 -52.65 39.84
CA LEU A 52 -49.65 -52.59 39.96
C LEU A 52 -49.09 -53.85 40.63
N TRP A 53 -49.79 -54.39 41.63
CA TRP A 53 -49.44 -55.65 42.30
C TRP A 53 -49.51 -56.83 41.34
N ALA A 54 -50.54 -56.89 40.49
CA ALA A 54 -50.63 -57.92 39.46
C ALA A 54 -49.45 -57.82 38.48
N ILE A 55 -49.08 -56.61 38.02
CA ILE A 55 -47.94 -56.41 37.13
C ILE A 55 -46.63 -56.81 37.81
N TYR A 56 -46.42 -56.44 39.08
CA TYR A 56 -45.21 -56.77 39.85
C TYR A 56 -44.95 -58.28 39.93
N GLN A 57 -46.00 -59.10 39.90
CA GLN A 57 -45.90 -60.57 39.95
C GLN A 57 -45.53 -61.21 38.59
N THR A 58 -45.35 -60.43 37.54
CA THR A 58 -45.00 -60.92 36.19
C THR A 58 -43.52 -60.82 35.88
N ASP A 59 -43.10 -61.33 34.72
CA ASP A 59 -41.71 -61.22 34.30
C ASP A 59 -41.29 -59.75 34.11
N PRO A 60 -40.14 -59.34 34.67
CA PRO A 60 -39.64 -57.98 34.48
C PRO A 60 -39.31 -57.73 33.00
N LYS A 61 -39.52 -56.48 32.54
CA LYS A 61 -39.24 -55.96 31.18
C LYS A 61 -40.30 -56.25 30.10
N GLN A 62 -41.53 -56.59 30.49
CA GLN A 62 -42.69 -56.49 29.59
C GLN A 62 -43.23 -55.05 29.55
N SER A 63 -44.02 -54.71 28.52
CA SER A 63 -44.72 -53.44 28.40
C SER A 63 -46.21 -53.64 28.57
N TYR A 64 -46.85 -52.83 29.41
CA TYR A 64 -48.28 -52.89 29.68
C TYR A 64 -48.97 -51.57 29.34
N THR A 65 -50.13 -51.66 28.69
CA THR A 65 -51.06 -50.53 28.52
C THR A 65 -52.18 -50.64 29.53
N ILE A 66 -52.37 -49.58 30.33
CA ILE A 66 -53.44 -49.37 31.29
C ILE A 66 -54.42 -48.39 30.64
N GLN A 67 -55.52 -48.91 30.11
CA GLN A 67 -56.56 -48.11 29.51
C GLN A 67 -57.54 -47.61 30.59
N LEU A 68 -57.72 -46.29 30.67
CA LEU A 68 -58.58 -45.59 31.61
C LEU A 68 -59.96 -45.39 30.96
N GLU A 69 -60.98 -46.12 31.41
CA GLU A 69 -62.37 -45.94 30.96
C GLU A 69 -63.09 -44.78 31.67
N GLY A 70 -62.46 -44.19 32.70
CA GLY A 70 -62.93 -42.99 33.41
C GLY A 70 -61.83 -42.34 34.25
N ASP A 71 -62.16 -41.24 34.93
CA ASP A 71 -61.19 -40.43 35.69
C ASP A 71 -60.51 -41.23 36.81
N LEU A 72 -59.21 -40.98 37.01
CA LEU A 72 -58.40 -41.60 38.05
C LEU A 72 -57.70 -40.52 38.88
N ASP A 73 -58.17 -40.33 40.12
CA ASP A 73 -57.59 -39.38 41.07
C ASP A 73 -56.69 -40.08 42.11
N LEU A 74 -55.39 -39.82 42.02
CA LEU A 74 -54.35 -40.37 42.90
C LEU A 74 -53.79 -39.32 43.88
N THR A 75 -54.38 -38.13 43.97
CA THR A 75 -53.81 -37.02 44.75
C THR A 75 -53.60 -37.34 46.24
N ALA A 76 -54.47 -38.15 46.84
CA ALA A 76 -54.42 -38.55 48.25
C ALA A 76 -53.69 -39.90 48.51
N THR A 77 -52.84 -40.36 47.59
CA THR A 77 -52.24 -41.70 47.62
C THR A 77 -50.71 -41.67 47.81
N THR A 78 -50.13 -42.81 48.22
CA THR A 78 -48.67 -42.99 48.39
C THR A 78 -47.99 -43.71 47.22
N VAL A 79 -48.72 -44.02 46.14
CA VAL A 79 -48.18 -44.79 44.99
C VAL A 79 -47.12 -44.03 44.20
N GLY A 80 -46.98 -42.73 44.42
CA GLY A 80 -45.97 -41.88 43.80
C GLY A 80 -44.66 -41.75 44.58
N THR A 81 -44.44 -42.51 45.66
CA THR A 81 -43.24 -42.37 46.51
C THR A 81 -41.94 -42.87 45.83
N PRO A 82 -40.76 -42.28 46.16
CA PRO A 82 -39.48 -42.63 45.52
C PRO A 82 -38.87 -43.96 46.02
N GLU A 83 -39.36 -44.51 47.13
CA GLU A 83 -38.76 -45.70 47.76
C GLU A 83 -38.98 -46.97 46.94
N VAL A 84 -37.91 -47.60 46.47
CA VAL A 84 -37.98 -48.95 45.89
C VAL A 84 -38.16 -49.94 47.03
N GLN A 85 -39.32 -50.58 47.10
CA GLN A 85 -39.59 -51.61 48.10
C GLN A 85 -38.96 -52.93 47.64
N GLU A 86 -38.02 -53.50 48.42
CA GLU A 86 -37.38 -54.78 48.07
C GLU A 86 -38.36 -55.96 48.07
N ASN A 87 -39.46 -55.85 48.81
CA ASN A 87 -40.58 -56.81 48.85
C ASN A 87 -41.90 -56.05 49.06
N PRO A 88 -42.45 -55.40 48.03
CA PRO A 88 -43.69 -54.65 48.17
C PRO A 88 -44.84 -55.60 48.57
N THR A 89 -45.80 -55.05 49.28
CA THR A 89 -47.13 -55.65 49.54
C THR A 89 -48.17 -54.87 48.75
N LEU A 90 -49.40 -55.39 48.65
CA LEU A 90 -50.51 -54.66 48.03
C LEU A 90 -50.70 -53.23 48.58
N GLU A 91 -50.41 -53.01 49.86
CA GLU A 91 -50.59 -51.71 50.54
C GLU A 91 -49.39 -50.76 50.36
N THR A 92 -48.21 -51.30 50.07
CA THR A 92 -46.94 -50.54 49.96
C THR A 92 -46.42 -50.41 48.54
N ILE A 93 -47.07 -51.07 47.58
CA ILE A 93 -46.68 -50.99 46.17
C ILE A 93 -46.86 -49.57 45.61
N ASN A 94 -45.88 -49.15 44.83
CA ASN A 94 -45.79 -47.85 44.20
C ASN A 94 -45.24 -48.00 42.76
N PHE A 95 -45.15 -46.91 42.02
CA PHE A 95 -44.64 -46.95 40.64
C PHE A 95 -43.19 -47.40 40.54
N THR A 96 -42.33 -47.05 41.50
CA THR A 96 -40.91 -47.42 41.51
C THR A 96 -40.66 -48.91 41.80
N SER A 97 -41.64 -49.60 42.41
CA SER A 97 -41.58 -51.04 42.65
C SER A 97 -41.77 -51.87 41.37
N VAL A 98 -42.33 -51.29 40.30
CA VAL A 98 -42.70 -52.01 39.07
C VAL A 98 -41.69 -51.74 37.95
N PRO A 99 -40.82 -52.70 37.57
CA PRO A 99 -39.77 -52.48 36.58
C PRO A 99 -40.25 -52.54 35.11
N ASN A 100 -41.52 -52.91 34.89
CA ASN A 100 -42.14 -53.03 33.57
C ASN A 100 -42.52 -51.65 33.01
N SER A 101 -42.40 -51.47 31.69
CA SER A 101 -42.79 -50.22 31.03
C SER A 101 -44.32 -50.06 31.06
N LEU A 102 -44.80 -48.84 31.35
CA LEU A 102 -46.23 -48.57 31.51
C LEU A 102 -46.70 -47.51 30.51
N THR A 103 -47.86 -47.77 29.89
CA THR A 103 -48.59 -46.79 29.08
C THR A 103 -49.96 -46.53 29.71
N PHE A 104 -50.23 -45.33 30.20
CA PHE A 104 -51.58 -44.91 30.59
C PHE A 104 -52.28 -44.32 29.39
N LYS A 105 -53.43 -44.89 29.01
CA LYS A 105 -54.17 -44.46 27.83
C LYS A 105 -55.63 -44.15 28.17
N GLY A 106 -56.09 -42.93 27.94
CA GLY A 106 -57.52 -42.64 28.05
C GLY A 106 -58.30 -43.27 26.89
N ILE A 107 -59.56 -43.67 27.14
CA ILE A 107 -60.50 -43.99 26.04
C ILE A 107 -60.68 -42.78 25.10
N ASP A 108 -60.56 -41.57 25.65
CA ASP A 108 -60.50 -40.30 24.97
C ASP A 108 -59.74 -39.26 25.82
N GLN A 109 -59.53 -38.07 25.25
CA GLN A 109 -58.81 -36.98 25.93
C GLN A 109 -59.56 -36.34 27.10
N ALA A 110 -60.85 -36.63 27.30
CA ALA A 110 -61.63 -36.04 28.39
C ALA A 110 -61.35 -36.73 29.74
N VAL A 111 -60.83 -37.96 29.72
CA VAL A 111 -60.47 -38.71 30.92
C VAL A 111 -59.34 -38.02 31.68
N ILE A 112 -59.55 -37.73 32.96
CA ILE A 112 -58.60 -37.03 33.82
C ILE A 112 -57.76 -38.03 34.63
N LEU A 113 -56.43 -37.89 34.55
CA LEU A 113 -55.46 -38.52 35.44
C LEU A 113 -54.86 -37.46 36.38
N SER A 114 -55.21 -37.53 37.66
CA SER A 114 -54.64 -36.66 38.71
C SER A 114 -53.57 -37.40 39.50
N LEU A 115 -52.33 -36.91 39.47
CA LEU A 115 -51.20 -37.52 40.16
C LEU A 115 -51.02 -36.98 41.60
N PRO A 116 -50.32 -37.73 42.49
CA PRO A 116 -49.89 -37.20 43.79
C PRO A 116 -49.10 -35.90 43.66
N GLU A 117 -48.96 -35.17 44.77
CA GLU A 117 -48.19 -33.91 44.82
C GLU A 117 -46.78 -34.06 44.25
N SER A 118 -46.11 -35.18 44.55
CA SER A 118 -44.86 -35.62 43.91
C SER A 118 -45.00 -37.08 43.47
N CYS A 119 -44.70 -37.36 42.21
CA CYS A 119 -44.84 -38.69 41.63
C CYS A 119 -43.53 -39.15 40.99
N PHE A 120 -42.94 -40.24 41.51
CA PHE A 120 -41.71 -40.87 41.00
C PHE A 120 -42.04 -42.12 40.19
N PHE A 121 -41.58 -42.18 38.94
CA PHE A 121 -41.72 -43.35 38.05
C PHE A 121 -40.37 -44.07 37.93
N GLY A 122 -40.30 -45.36 38.31
CA GLY A 122 -39.10 -46.19 38.23
C GLY A 122 -38.98 -47.03 36.95
N GLN A 123 -39.69 -46.64 35.89
CA GLN A 123 -39.78 -47.35 34.62
C GLN A 123 -40.00 -46.38 33.45
N ALA A 124 -39.91 -46.88 32.22
CA ALA A 124 -40.35 -46.11 31.06
C ALA A 124 -41.88 -45.89 31.12
N LEU A 125 -42.32 -44.64 30.99
CA LEU A 125 -43.72 -44.23 31.08
C LEU A 125 -44.16 -43.54 29.79
N GLN A 126 -45.34 -43.92 29.29
CA GLN A 126 -46.06 -43.18 28.27
C GLN A 126 -47.44 -42.78 28.78
N LEU A 127 -47.80 -41.50 28.66
CA LEU A 127 -49.17 -41.01 28.82
C LEU A 127 -49.71 -40.74 27.43
N ASN A 128 -50.90 -41.26 27.12
CA ASN A 128 -51.51 -41.17 25.80
C ASN A 128 -53.00 -40.81 25.87
N GLN A 129 -53.45 -39.84 25.07
CA GLN A 129 -54.86 -39.54 24.83
C GLN A 129 -55.67 -39.35 26.13
N LEU A 130 -55.23 -38.44 27.01
CA LEU A 130 -55.89 -38.15 28.29
C LEU A 130 -55.66 -36.70 28.73
N THR A 131 -56.40 -36.26 29.76
CA THR A 131 -56.17 -35.01 30.49
C THR A 131 -55.28 -35.27 31.72
N LEU A 132 -54.16 -34.57 31.85
CA LEU A 132 -53.22 -34.69 32.97
C LEU A 132 -53.35 -33.51 33.94
N GLN A 133 -53.47 -33.83 35.23
CA GLN A 133 -53.33 -32.89 36.33
C GLN A 133 -52.22 -33.38 37.28
N ALA A 134 -51.09 -32.68 37.33
CA ALA A 134 -49.96 -33.07 38.17
C ALA A 134 -49.21 -31.84 38.70
N SER A 135 -48.77 -31.88 39.95
CA SER A 135 -47.93 -30.82 40.52
C SER A 135 -46.45 -31.05 40.23
N LYS A 136 -45.93 -32.24 40.54
CA LYS A 136 -44.53 -32.60 40.29
C LYS A 136 -44.34 -34.05 39.83
N ILE A 137 -43.54 -34.26 38.79
CA ILE A 137 -43.23 -35.57 38.19
C ILE A 137 -41.72 -35.79 38.13
N TYR A 138 -41.27 -36.98 38.52
CA TYR A 138 -39.89 -37.46 38.36
C TYR A 138 -39.88 -38.73 37.50
N GLY A 139 -39.12 -38.73 36.41
CA GLY A 139 -38.91 -39.89 35.55
C GLY A 139 -37.87 -40.87 36.07
N ASN A 140 -37.17 -40.50 37.16
CA ASN A 140 -36.19 -41.32 37.86
C ASN A 140 -35.16 -41.98 36.91
N GLY A 141 -34.75 -41.28 35.84
CA GLY A 141 -33.72 -41.75 34.89
C GLY A 141 -34.25 -42.57 33.72
N HIS A 142 -35.57 -42.69 33.59
CA HIS A 142 -36.23 -43.45 32.53
C HIS A 142 -36.94 -42.54 31.51
N PRO A 143 -37.32 -43.09 30.33
CA PRO A 143 -38.09 -42.34 29.35
C PRO A 143 -39.49 -41.95 29.83
N LEU A 144 -39.88 -40.69 29.62
CA LEU A 144 -41.21 -40.12 29.81
C LEU A 144 -41.75 -39.59 28.48
N VAL A 145 -42.85 -40.17 28.00
CA VAL A 145 -43.48 -39.78 26.72
C VAL A 145 -44.89 -39.26 26.97
N PHE A 146 -45.16 -38.04 26.52
CA PHE A 146 -46.47 -37.41 26.56
C PHE A 146 -47.01 -37.30 25.14
N GLU A 147 -48.06 -38.07 24.84
CA GLU A 147 -48.66 -38.13 23.51
C GLU A 147 -50.15 -37.77 23.54
N SER A 148 -50.56 -36.78 22.74
CA SER A 148 -51.97 -36.36 22.63
C SER A 148 -52.58 -36.01 24.01
N ILE A 149 -51.83 -35.28 24.85
CA ILE A 149 -52.21 -34.92 26.22
C ILE A 149 -52.87 -33.55 26.29
N GLN A 150 -53.99 -33.44 27.00
CA GLN A 150 -54.53 -32.16 27.48
C GLN A 150 -54.00 -31.92 28.89
N HIS A 151 -53.50 -30.73 29.23
CA HIS A 151 -52.91 -30.45 30.54
C HIS A 151 -53.62 -29.33 31.28
N LEU A 152 -53.82 -29.53 32.59
CA LEU A 152 -54.47 -28.58 33.49
C LEU A 152 -53.52 -28.12 34.61
N GLY A 153 -53.35 -26.80 34.73
CA GLY A 153 -52.56 -26.19 35.80
C GLY A 153 -51.08 -26.06 35.48
N LYS A 154 -50.24 -26.15 36.52
CA LYS A 154 -48.78 -25.99 36.43
C LYS A 154 -48.08 -27.26 36.92
N THR A 155 -47.08 -27.74 36.16
CA THR A 155 -46.30 -28.94 36.52
C THR A 155 -44.80 -28.68 36.51
N GLU A 156 -44.11 -29.15 37.55
CA GLU A 156 -42.66 -29.32 37.60
C GLU A 156 -42.30 -30.75 37.14
N LEU A 157 -41.48 -30.89 36.11
CA LEU A 157 -41.13 -32.15 35.49
C LEU A 157 -39.62 -32.34 35.49
N PHE A 158 -39.16 -33.42 36.11
CA PHE A 158 -37.76 -33.82 36.16
C PHE A 158 -37.60 -35.16 35.45
N GLY A 159 -36.67 -35.28 34.49
CA GLY A 159 -36.38 -36.57 33.86
C GLY A 159 -35.63 -37.50 34.81
N GLY A 160 -34.82 -36.92 35.70
CA GLY A 160 -34.15 -37.61 36.79
C GLY A 160 -34.95 -37.63 38.09
N SER A 161 -34.26 -37.45 39.21
CA SER A 161 -34.80 -37.55 40.57
C SER A 161 -34.34 -36.40 41.47
N ASN A 162 -34.57 -36.50 42.78
CA ASN A 162 -34.10 -35.56 43.81
C ASN A 162 -32.89 -36.09 44.62
N HIS A 163 -32.23 -37.14 44.12
CA HIS A 163 -31.08 -37.80 44.72
C HIS A 163 -30.14 -38.35 43.61
N ASP A 164 -29.01 -38.91 44.03
CA ASP A 164 -28.03 -39.51 43.12
C ASP A 164 -28.61 -40.72 42.38
N LEU A 165 -28.39 -40.78 41.06
CA LEU A 165 -29.06 -41.72 40.17
C LEU A 165 -28.17 -42.10 38.97
N VAL A 166 -28.38 -43.30 38.43
CA VAL A 166 -27.80 -43.77 37.16
C VAL A 166 -28.95 -44.01 36.17
N GLY A 167 -28.89 -43.42 34.98
CA GLY A 167 -29.93 -43.58 33.96
C GLY A 167 -29.82 -42.57 32.82
N ASP A 168 -30.50 -42.86 31.71
CA ASP A 168 -30.53 -42.03 30.50
C ASP A 168 -31.93 -41.43 30.31
N PRO A 169 -32.31 -40.39 31.08
CA PRO A 169 -33.66 -39.84 31.04
C PRO A 169 -33.96 -39.22 29.67
N LYS A 170 -35.16 -39.52 29.17
CA LYS A 170 -35.65 -39.03 27.88
C LYS A 170 -37.07 -38.49 28.01
N ILE A 171 -37.26 -37.20 27.82
CA ILE A 171 -38.58 -36.56 27.87
C ILE A 171 -39.05 -36.24 26.46
N ILE A 172 -40.26 -36.66 26.06
CA ILE A 172 -40.84 -36.39 24.74
C ILE A 172 -42.23 -35.79 24.88
N PHE A 173 -42.44 -34.62 24.26
CA PHE A 173 -43.75 -34.00 24.10
C PHE A 173 -44.21 -34.08 22.63
N ASN A 174 -45.29 -34.80 22.38
CA ASN A 174 -45.91 -34.94 21.07
C ASN A 174 -47.43 -34.68 21.15
N GLN A 175 -47.89 -33.59 20.54
CA GLN A 175 -49.31 -33.18 20.54
C GLN A 175 -49.85 -32.90 21.96
N VAL A 176 -49.10 -32.17 22.78
CA VAL A 176 -49.54 -31.75 24.11
C VAL A 176 -50.20 -30.37 24.03
N THR A 177 -51.33 -30.17 24.71
CA THR A 177 -52.09 -28.90 24.70
C THR A 177 -52.45 -28.47 26.12
N GLY A 178 -52.20 -27.21 26.45
CA GLY A 178 -52.58 -26.60 27.72
C GLY A 178 -51.48 -26.57 28.79
N GLY A 179 -51.84 -25.83 29.85
CA GLY A 179 -51.08 -25.57 31.07
C GLY A 179 -49.66 -25.01 30.95
N ASP A 180 -49.02 -24.86 32.11
CA ASP A 180 -47.71 -24.25 32.28
C ASP A 180 -46.70 -25.28 32.79
N TRP A 181 -45.56 -25.39 32.11
CA TRP A 181 -44.54 -26.39 32.43
C TRP A 181 -43.25 -25.75 32.94
N GLN A 182 -42.63 -26.41 33.91
CA GLN A 182 -41.25 -26.20 34.35
C GLN A 182 -40.51 -27.52 34.18
N ILE A 183 -39.62 -27.59 33.19
CA ILE A 183 -38.99 -28.85 32.80
C ILE A 183 -37.51 -28.79 33.15
N CYS A 184 -36.99 -29.87 33.73
CA CYS A 184 -35.58 -30.14 33.85
C CYS A 184 -35.29 -31.56 33.37
N GLY A 185 -34.50 -31.72 32.31
CA GLY A 185 -34.26 -33.06 31.73
C GLY A 185 -33.52 -34.00 32.70
N GLY A 186 -32.69 -33.45 33.58
CA GLY A 186 -31.94 -34.18 34.60
C GLY A 186 -32.60 -34.17 35.98
N ASN A 187 -31.77 -34.11 37.02
CA ASN A 187 -32.21 -34.17 38.41
C ASN A 187 -32.71 -32.81 38.92
N GLU A 188 -33.57 -32.82 39.93
CA GLU A 188 -33.81 -31.68 40.80
C GLU A 188 -32.60 -31.40 41.70
N LEU A 189 -32.02 -32.46 42.27
CA LEU A 189 -30.84 -32.43 43.14
C LEU A 189 -30.05 -33.75 43.02
N GLY A 190 -28.74 -33.71 43.24
CA GLY A 190 -27.87 -34.88 43.24
C GLY A 190 -27.17 -35.13 41.89
N ASN A 191 -26.40 -36.21 41.83
CA ASN A 191 -25.62 -36.60 40.67
C ASN A 191 -26.41 -37.53 39.74
N LEU A 192 -26.37 -37.27 38.44
CA LEU A 192 -26.90 -38.15 37.41
C LEU A 192 -25.76 -38.72 36.57
N THR A 193 -25.60 -40.04 36.57
CA THR A 193 -24.67 -40.72 35.65
C THR A 193 -25.44 -41.26 34.45
N GLY A 194 -25.27 -40.61 33.29
CA GLY A 194 -25.97 -40.94 32.05
C GLY A 194 -26.23 -39.69 31.19
N THR A 195 -26.88 -39.90 30.04
CA THR A 195 -27.18 -38.85 29.05
C THR A 195 -28.63 -38.40 29.12
N VAL A 196 -28.85 -37.09 29.03
CA VAL A 196 -30.18 -36.47 29.10
C VAL A 196 -30.67 -36.04 27.73
N GLU A 197 -31.91 -36.38 27.38
CA GLU A 197 -32.58 -35.92 26.15
C GLU A 197 -33.96 -35.33 26.45
N THR A 198 -34.22 -34.10 25.99
CA THR A 198 -35.56 -33.48 26.02
C THR A 198 -35.98 -33.10 24.61
N ARG A 199 -37.12 -33.62 24.14
CA ARG A 199 -37.65 -33.35 22.80
C ARG A 199 -39.09 -32.82 22.85
N ILE A 200 -39.30 -31.65 22.28
CA ILE A 200 -40.62 -31.02 22.12
C ILE A 200 -40.95 -30.95 20.63
N THR A 201 -41.74 -31.92 20.17
CA THR A 201 -42.14 -32.04 18.77
C THR A 201 -43.39 -31.22 18.46
N ASN A 202 -44.39 -31.24 19.35
CA ASN A 202 -45.59 -30.42 19.23
C ASN A 202 -46.21 -30.17 20.62
N LEU A 203 -46.14 -28.93 21.09
CA LEU A 203 -46.70 -28.46 22.37
C LEU A 203 -47.40 -27.12 22.14
N THR A 204 -48.68 -27.01 22.47
CA THR A 204 -49.42 -25.74 22.53
C THR A 204 -49.63 -25.36 23.99
N GLY A 205 -48.81 -24.46 24.53
CA GLY A 205 -48.79 -24.11 25.95
C GLY A 205 -47.55 -23.28 26.29
N ASN A 206 -47.34 -22.96 27.58
CA ASN A 206 -46.17 -22.19 27.99
C ASN A 206 -45.16 -23.06 28.73
N LEU A 207 -43.89 -22.86 28.39
CA LEU A 207 -42.73 -23.30 29.16
C LEU A 207 -42.24 -22.09 29.96
N THR A 208 -42.62 -22.04 31.24
CA THR A 208 -42.20 -20.94 32.13
C THR A 208 -40.70 -21.05 32.48
N GLN A 209 -40.16 -22.27 32.45
CA GLN A 209 -38.74 -22.56 32.59
C GLN A 209 -38.43 -23.89 31.92
N LEU A 210 -37.31 -23.97 31.20
CA LEU A 210 -36.76 -25.23 30.75
C LEU A 210 -35.25 -25.27 31.02
N CYS A 211 -34.80 -26.29 31.74
CA CYS A 211 -33.41 -26.61 31.90
C CYS A 211 -33.10 -27.96 31.22
N GLY A 212 -32.13 -28.01 30.30
CA GLY A 212 -31.86 -29.24 29.54
C GLY A 212 -31.33 -30.36 30.43
N GLY A 213 -30.54 -30.03 31.45
CA GLY A 213 -30.01 -30.96 32.44
C GLY A 213 -30.65 -30.77 33.81
N SER A 214 -29.83 -30.65 34.86
CA SER A 214 -30.29 -30.66 36.25
C SER A 214 -30.60 -29.26 36.78
N LEU A 215 -31.58 -29.16 37.67
CA LEU A 215 -31.81 -27.94 38.44
C LEU A 215 -30.57 -27.60 39.29
N ARG A 216 -30.04 -28.58 40.02
CA ARG A 216 -28.77 -28.54 40.79
C ARG A 216 -28.08 -29.91 40.76
N GLY A 217 -26.76 -29.93 40.95
CA GLY A 217 -25.96 -31.17 40.98
C GLY A 217 -25.19 -31.44 39.68
N THR A 218 -24.66 -32.65 39.51
CA THR A 218 -23.73 -32.99 38.42
C THR A 218 -24.32 -34.00 37.45
N ILE A 219 -24.18 -33.75 36.15
CA ILE A 219 -24.44 -34.72 35.08
C ILE A 219 -23.10 -35.25 34.55
N PHE A 220 -22.88 -36.55 34.71
CA PHE A 220 -21.75 -37.28 34.13
C PHE A 220 -22.11 -37.83 32.75
N GLY A 221 -22.46 -36.95 31.81
CA GLY A 221 -22.88 -37.30 30.45
C GLY A 221 -23.28 -36.08 29.63
N ASN A 222 -23.85 -36.32 28.45
CA ASN A 222 -24.28 -35.25 27.53
C ASN A 222 -25.69 -34.78 27.86
N VAL A 223 -26.01 -33.56 27.42
CA VAL A 223 -27.35 -32.97 27.54
C VAL A 223 -27.81 -32.50 26.16
N THR A 224 -28.96 -32.99 25.71
CA THR A 224 -29.55 -32.60 24.41
C THR A 224 -30.96 -32.10 24.60
N THR A 225 -31.24 -30.90 24.08
CA THR A 225 -32.61 -30.37 23.99
C THR A 225 -32.97 -30.04 22.55
N GLU A 226 -34.10 -30.55 22.08
CA GLU A 226 -34.64 -30.31 20.74
C GLU A 226 -36.07 -29.77 20.83
N ILE A 227 -36.33 -28.56 20.31
CA ILE A 227 -37.65 -27.95 20.23
C ILE A 227 -37.97 -27.69 18.77
N ASN A 228 -38.93 -28.42 18.20
CA ASN A 228 -39.34 -28.33 16.80
C ASN A 228 -40.77 -27.82 16.61
N GLY A 229 -41.58 -27.76 17.65
CA GLY A 229 -42.99 -27.36 17.54
C GLY A 229 -43.58 -26.84 18.83
N LEU A 230 -43.03 -25.73 19.35
CA LEU A 230 -43.66 -25.00 20.44
C LEU A 230 -44.59 -23.91 19.89
N ASN A 231 -45.87 -23.99 20.22
CA ASN A 231 -46.90 -23.02 19.92
C ASN A 231 -47.30 -22.28 21.21
N GLY A 232 -46.39 -21.42 21.70
CA GLY A 232 -46.54 -20.65 22.93
C GLY A 232 -45.21 -20.05 23.38
N ALA A 233 -45.11 -19.66 24.66
CA ALA A 233 -43.92 -18.99 25.18
C ALA A 233 -42.90 -19.97 25.78
N LEU A 234 -41.61 -19.77 25.49
CA LEU A 234 -40.47 -20.27 26.28
C LEU A 234 -39.87 -19.08 27.04
N ALA A 235 -40.23 -18.91 28.30
CA ALA A 235 -39.91 -17.71 29.05
C ALA A 235 -38.43 -17.63 29.48
N VAL A 236 -37.87 -18.75 29.97
CA VAL A 236 -36.45 -18.85 30.38
C VAL A 236 -35.92 -20.23 30.01
N TYR A 237 -34.76 -20.26 29.36
CA TYR A 237 -34.06 -21.48 28.94
C TYR A 237 -32.63 -21.53 29.49
N TYR A 238 -32.24 -22.68 30.06
CA TYR A 238 -30.87 -23.02 30.44
C TYR A 238 -30.47 -24.35 29.80
N GLY A 239 -29.48 -24.38 28.92
CA GLY A 239 -29.11 -25.60 28.20
C GLY A 239 -28.63 -26.75 29.10
N GLY A 240 -27.87 -26.44 30.15
CA GLY A 240 -27.29 -27.44 31.05
C GLY A 240 -28.00 -27.58 32.39
N GLY A 241 -28.46 -26.47 32.98
CA GLY A 241 -28.97 -26.47 34.35
C GLY A 241 -29.03 -25.08 34.97
N ILE A 242 -29.58 -24.97 36.17
CA ILE A 242 -29.76 -23.66 36.81
C ILE A 242 -28.59 -23.40 37.77
N GLY A 243 -28.53 -24.14 38.87
CA GLY A 243 -27.53 -23.90 39.91
C GLY A 243 -27.69 -22.56 40.61
N ALA A 244 -26.91 -22.36 41.66
CA ALA A 244 -26.80 -21.12 42.40
C ALA A 244 -25.36 -20.96 42.94
N ASP A 245 -25.04 -19.77 43.44
CA ASP A 245 -23.80 -19.58 44.18
C ASP A 245 -23.77 -20.52 45.41
N GLY A 246 -22.67 -21.27 45.57
CA GLY A 246 -22.54 -22.34 46.57
C GLY A 246 -23.19 -23.69 46.21
N GLU A 247 -24.10 -23.75 45.24
CA GLU A 247 -24.78 -24.97 44.77
C GLU A 247 -24.79 -25.04 43.23
N PRO A 248 -23.63 -25.27 42.60
CA PRO A 248 -23.50 -25.18 41.14
C PRO A 248 -24.19 -26.35 40.43
N ALA A 249 -24.65 -26.10 39.20
CA ALA A 249 -24.98 -27.15 38.25
C ALA A 249 -23.74 -27.50 37.41
N THR A 250 -23.41 -28.78 37.29
CA THR A 250 -22.25 -29.25 36.52
C THR A 250 -22.65 -30.20 35.42
N VAL A 251 -22.15 -30.01 34.20
CA VAL A 251 -22.32 -30.94 33.08
C VAL A 251 -20.94 -31.30 32.54
N ASN A 252 -20.51 -32.56 32.68
CA ASN A 252 -19.18 -32.98 32.22
C ASN A 252 -19.12 -33.26 30.71
N GLY A 253 -20.26 -33.57 30.08
CA GLY A 253 -20.37 -33.79 28.65
C GLY A 253 -20.71 -32.52 27.85
N THR A 254 -21.06 -32.73 26.59
CA THR A 254 -21.49 -31.66 25.68
C THR A 254 -22.95 -31.29 25.92
N ILE A 255 -23.26 -30.00 25.86
CA ILE A 255 -24.62 -29.46 25.83
C ILE A 255 -24.98 -29.12 24.37
N SER A 256 -26.04 -29.73 23.85
CA SER A 256 -26.57 -29.50 22.49
C SER A 256 -27.98 -28.94 22.55
N ASN A 257 -28.13 -27.68 22.16
CA ASN A 257 -29.39 -26.94 22.17
C ASN A 257 -29.85 -26.71 20.72
N GLN A 258 -31.01 -27.27 20.34
CA GLN A 258 -31.59 -27.11 19.01
C GLN A 258 -33.02 -26.59 19.11
N ILE A 259 -33.23 -25.33 18.75
CA ILE A 259 -34.54 -24.69 18.73
C ILE A 259 -34.87 -24.28 17.31
N ASN A 260 -35.87 -24.95 16.73
CA ASN A 260 -36.44 -24.62 15.44
C ASN A 260 -37.90 -24.16 15.62
N GLY A 261 -38.11 -22.86 15.51
CA GLY A 261 -39.43 -22.26 15.57
C GLY A 261 -40.29 -22.71 14.38
N ALA A 262 -41.43 -23.32 14.66
CA ALA A 262 -42.38 -23.77 13.63
C ALA A 262 -43.74 -23.07 13.70
N SER A 263 -43.90 -22.06 14.57
CA SER A 263 -45.16 -21.36 14.80
C SER A 263 -44.96 -19.85 14.89
N THR A 264 -45.90 -19.10 14.33
CA THR A 264 -45.96 -17.63 14.47
C THR A 264 -46.30 -17.19 15.90
N ASN A 265 -46.77 -18.08 16.76
CA ASN A 265 -47.05 -17.80 18.17
C ASN A 265 -45.89 -18.21 19.09
N PHE A 266 -44.82 -18.82 18.56
CA PHE A 266 -43.65 -19.11 19.36
C PHE A 266 -43.03 -17.81 19.86
N VAL A 267 -42.81 -17.70 21.17
CA VAL A 267 -42.16 -16.54 21.80
C VAL A 267 -40.96 -17.00 22.62
N LEU A 268 -39.77 -16.54 22.26
CA LEU A 268 -38.53 -16.82 22.98
C LEU A 268 -38.17 -15.70 23.95
N GLY A 269 -38.02 -16.03 25.24
CA GLY A 269 -37.59 -15.16 26.33
C GLY A 269 -36.08 -15.16 26.52
N ASN A 270 -35.64 -15.36 27.77
CA ASN A 270 -34.21 -15.46 28.13
C ASN A 270 -33.63 -16.80 27.67
N TYR A 271 -32.41 -16.76 27.14
CA TYR A 271 -31.72 -17.94 26.67
C TYR A 271 -30.29 -17.98 27.17
N TYR A 272 -29.92 -19.08 27.81
CA TYR A 272 -28.57 -19.41 28.22
C TYR A 272 -28.20 -20.78 27.63
N GLY A 273 -27.21 -20.84 26.75
CA GLY A 273 -26.75 -22.08 26.14
C GLY A 273 -26.15 -23.08 27.15
N GLY A 274 -25.59 -22.56 28.25
CA GLY A 274 -24.98 -23.34 29.33
C GLY A 274 -25.85 -23.41 30.58
N VAL A 275 -25.23 -23.15 31.73
CA VAL A 275 -25.90 -23.15 33.05
C VAL A 275 -26.14 -21.72 33.55
N ALA A 276 -26.98 -21.54 34.57
CA ALA A 276 -27.04 -20.25 35.26
C ALA A 276 -25.77 -20.04 36.12
N PHE A 277 -25.44 -21.01 36.98
CA PHE A 277 -24.23 -21.01 37.81
C PHE A 277 -23.59 -22.41 37.85
N GLY A 278 -22.34 -22.52 37.42
CA GLY A 278 -21.55 -23.75 37.60
C GLY A 278 -20.52 -24.04 36.51
N LYS A 279 -20.40 -25.31 36.10
CA LYS A 279 -19.37 -25.77 35.17
C LYS A 279 -19.94 -26.62 34.04
N THR A 280 -19.48 -26.42 32.81
CA THR A 280 -19.95 -27.22 31.66
C THR A 280 -18.80 -27.68 30.77
N GLY A 281 -19.02 -28.78 30.06
CA GLY A 281 -18.27 -29.11 28.85
C GLY A 281 -18.63 -28.17 27.68
N PRO A 282 -18.33 -28.57 26.43
CA PRO A 282 -18.63 -27.77 25.23
C PRO A 282 -20.13 -27.50 25.04
N ILE A 283 -20.46 -26.34 24.47
CA ILE A 283 -21.84 -25.91 24.20
C ILE A 283 -22.07 -25.71 22.70
N GLN A 284 -23.15 -26.27 22.19
CA GLN A 284 -23.62 -26.08 20.82
C GLN A 284 -25.03 -25.50 20.82
N ASN A 285 -25.19 -24.33 20.22
CA ASN A 285 -26.47 -23.63 20.12
C ASN A 285 -26.89 -23.50 18.66
N ARG A 286 -28.12 -23.93 18.37
CA ARG A 286 -28.77 -23.70 17.08
C ARG A 286 -30.17 -23.14 17.31
N LEU A 287 -30.41 -21.93 16.81
CA LEU A 287 -31.73 -21.28 16.80
C LEU A 287 -32.10 -20.89 15.38
N ASN A 288 -33.23 -21.37 14.87
CA ASN A 288 -33.75 -21.00 13.55
C ASN A 288 -35.28 -21.09 13.49
N GLY A 289 -35.83 -20.79 12.31
CA GLY A 289 -37.26 -20.95 12.03
C GLY A 289 -38.09 -19.69 12.30
N VAL A 290 -39.41 -19.87 12.35
CA VAL A 290 -40.42 -18.81 12.52
C VAL A 290 -40.75 -18.65 14.00
N GLY A 291 -40.82 -17.40 14.48
CA GLY A 291 -41.19 -17.10 15.87
C GLY A 291 -41.10 -15.62 16.20
N ASN A 292 -41.03 -15.31 17.48
CA ASN A 292 -40.93 -13.95 18.01
C ASN A 292 -39.97 -13.92 19.19
N PHE A 293 -39.39 -12.76 19.42
CA PHE A 293 -38.79 -12.45 20.72
C PHE A 293 -39.83 -11.85 21.65
N SER A 294 -39.80 -12.21 22.93
CA SER A 294 -40.57 -11.52 23.97
C SER A 294 -40.10 -10.05 24.15
N THR A 295 -40.74 -9.26 25.01
CA THR A 295 -40.38 -7.85 25.21
C THR A 295 -39.08 -7.63 25.99
N LYS A 296 -38.55 -8.64 26.70
CA LYS A 296 -37.33 -8.57 27.51
C LYS A 296 -36.49 -9.83 27.35
N GLY A 297 -35.18 -9.67 27.51
CA GLY A 297 -34.24 -10.77 27.65
C GLY A 297 -33.06 -10.70 26.70
N ASP A 298 -32.11 -11.59 26.92
CA ASP A 298 -30.85 -11.69 26.18
C ASP A 298 -30.64 -13.10 25.65
N LEU A 299 -29.85 -13.22 24.58
CA LEU A 299 -29.38 -14.50 24.05
C LEU A 299 -27.91 -14.67 24.42
N ILE A 300 -27.64 -15.59 25.35
CA ILE A 300 -26.31 -15.88 25.86
C ILE A 300 -25.88 -17.25 25.33
N GLY A 301 -24.82 -17.29 24.53
CA GLY A 301 -24.28 -18.52 23.94
C GLY A 301 -23.67 -19.46 24.98
N GLY A 302 -23.08 -18.90 26.03
CA GLY A 302 -22.52 -19.64 27.17
C GLY A 302 -23.45 -19.68 28.37
N SER A 303 -22.86 -19.55 29.56
CA SER A 303 -23.54 -19.59 30.85
C SER A 303 -23.84 -18.18 31.38
N GLN A 304 -24.73 -18.06 32.35
CA GLN A 304 -24.91 -16.77 33.05
C GLN A 304 -23.65 -16.42 33.86
N THR A 305 -23.14 -17.35 34.66
CA THR A 305 -21.81 -17.32 35.30
C THR A 305 -21.24 -18.74 35.39
N GLY A 306 -19.97 -18.95 35.06
CA GLY A 306 -19.38 -20.28 35.25
C GLY A 306 -18.14 -20.62 34.42
N GLU A 307 -17.65 -21.84 34.60
CA GLU A 307 -16.54 -22.39 33.81
C GLU A 307 -17.06 -23.20 32.62
N ILE A 308 -16.46 -23.03 31.44
CA ILE A 308 -16.77 -23.81 30.23
C ILE A 308 -15.46 -24.41 29.72
N LEU A 309 -15.40 -25.74 29.63
CA LEU A 309 -14.22 -26.46 29.19
C LEU A 309 -14.51 -27.20 27.88
N GLY A 310 -13.90 -26.75 26.78
CA GLY A 310 -13.98 -27.44 25.49
C GLY A 310 -12.75 -27.20 24.62
N ILE A 311 -11.91 -28.21 24.47
CA ILE A 311 -10.66 -28.11 23.68
C ILE A 311 -10.84 -28.93 22.39
N PRO A 312 -10.67 -28.34 21.18
CA PRO A 312 -10.28 -26.95 20.92
C PRO A 312 -11.44 -25.95 20.94
N GLN A 313 -12.70 -26.40 20.93
CA GLN A 313 -13.90 -25.56 20.80
C GLN A 313 -14.75 -25.59 22.07
N ALA A 314 -15.02 -24.42 22.66
CA ALA A 314 -15.84 -24.29 23.88
C ALA A 314 -17.31 -23.99 23.55
N ILE A 315 -17.56 -23.06 22.65
CA ILE A 315 -18.93 -22.61 22.31
C ILE A 315 -19.06 -22.49 20.79
N THR A 316 -20.10 -23.07 20.22
CA THR A 316 -20.50 -22.86 18.83
C THR A 316 -21.96 -22.42 18.80
N THR A 317 -22.23 -21.27 18.19
CA THR A 317 -23.57 -20.68 18.15
C THR A 317 -23.96 -20.33 16.72
N GLN A 318 -25.07 -20.87 16.25
CA GLN A 318 -25.70 -20.56 14.97
C GLN A 318 -27.11 -20.05 15.19
N ILE A 319 -27.37 -18.78 14.85
CA ILE A 319 -28.67 -18.15 15.00
C ILE A 319 -29.13 -17.58 13.67
N ASP A 320 -30.32 -17.97 13.24
CA ASP A 320 -31.03 -17.40 12.09
C ASP A 320 -32.42 -16.94 12.54
N THR A 321 -32.54 -15.63 12.74
CA THR A 321 -33.81 -14.98 13.12
C THR A 321 -34.43 -14.23 11.94
N SER A 322 -34.00 -14.53 10.70
CA SER A 322 -34.48 -13.86 9.49
C SER A 322 -35.99 -13.99 9.27
N GLN A 323 -36.59 -15.06 9.80
CA GLN A 323 -38.02 -15.37 9.69
C GLN A 323 -38.82 -15.00 10.96
N PHE A 324 -38.20 -14.37 11.96
CA PHE A 324 -38.92 -13.91 13.14
C PHE A 324 -39.83 -12.73 12.77
N LEU A 325 -41.02 -12.70 13.37
CA LEU A 325 -42.08 -11.75 13.02
C LEU A 325 -42.13 -10.51 13.91
N SER A 326 -41.54 -10.57 15.12
CA SER A 326 -41.46 -9.44 16.04
C SER A 326 -40.37 -9.60 17.10
N GLY A 327 -39.99 -8.47 17.70
CA GLY A 327 -39.13 -8.38 18.87
C GLY A 327 -37.63 -8.34 18.53
N GLU A 328 -36.82 -8.03 19.55
CA GLU A 328 -35.40 -7.68 19.40
C GLU A 328 -34.58 -8.16 20.61
N ARG A 329 -33.29 -8.44 20.43
CA ARG A 329 -32.42 -9.01 21.49
C ARG A 329 -31.01 -8.43 21.52
N ASN A 330 -30.36 -8.50 22.68
CA ASN A 330 -28.90 -8.46 22.73
C ASN A 330 -28.36 -9.89 22.59
N PHE A 331 -27.16 -10.01 22.04
CA PHE A 331 -26.44 -11.27 21.93
C PHE A 331 -25.08 -11.19 22.64
N VAL A 332 -24.74 -12.25 23.38
CA VAL A 332 -23.45 -12.43 24.03
C VAL A 332 -22.97 -13.85 23.70
N GLY A 333 -21.84 -13.99 23.01
CA GLY A 333 -21.36 -15.31 22.56
C GLY A 333 -20.78 -16.18 23.66
N GLY A 334 -20.25 -15.58 24.73
CA GLY A 334 -19.70 -16.24 25.91
C GLY A 334 -20.66 -16.18 27.11
N ASN A 335 -20.13 -15.80 28.29
CA ASN A 335 -20.92 -15.70 29.51
C ASN A 335 -21.46 -14.28 29.77
N GLN A 336 -22.55 -14.18 30.53
CA GLN A 336 -23.19 -12.90 30.86
C GLN A 336 -22.39 -12.08 31.90
N PHE A 337 -22.08 -12.66 33.07
CA PHE A 337 -21.50 -11.91 34.20
C PHE A 337 -20.03 -12.24 34.51
N GLY A 338 -19.57 -13.47 34.26
CA GLY A 338 -18.20 -13.87 34.59
C GLY A 338 -17.89 -15.35 34.36
N GLY A 339 -16.66 -15.73 34.72
CA GLY A 339 -16.17 -17.11 34.65
C GLY A 339 -15.09 -17.35 33.58
N VAL A 340 -14.64 -18.60 33.48
CA VAL A 340 -13.51 -18.99 32.63
C VAL A 340 -13.98 -19.86 31.48
N ILE A 341 -13.65 -19.46 30.25
CA ILE A 341 -13.93 -20.22 29.03
C ILE A 341 -12.60 -20.72 28.48
N THR A 342 -12.42 -22.03 28.39
CA THR A 342 -11.22 -22.66 27.81
C THR A 342 -11.59 -23.33 26.50
N GLY A 343 -11.08 -22.80 25.38
CA GLY A 343 -11.46 -23.17 24.03
C GLY A 343 -12.00 -21.99 23.21
N ALA A 344 -12.13 -22.21 21.90
CA ALA A 344 -12.62 -21.19 20.97
C ALA A 344 -14.14 -20.95 21.09
N ILE A 345 -14.56 -19.72 20.78
CA ILE A 345 -15.95 -19.28 20.66
C ILE A 345 -16.19 -18.94 19.19
N ASP A 346 -17.20 -19.57 18.57
CA ASP A 346 -17.59 -19.32 17.18
C ASP A 346 -19.07 -18.99 17.08
N ASN A 347 -19.38 -17.76 16.66
CA ASN A 347 -20.72 -17.26 16.52
C ASN A 347 -21.03 -16.94 15.05
N GLN A 348 -22.17 -17.42 14.57
CA GLN A 348 -22.70 -17.13 13.24
C GLN A 348 -24.15 -16.66 13.37
N LEU A 349 -24.41 -15.41 12.98
CA LEU A 349 -25.69 -14.74 13.20
C LEU A 349 -26.25 -14.20 11.87
N LEU A 350 -27.47 -14.60 11.51
CA LEU A 350 -28.29 -13.97 10.49
C LEU A 350 -29.47 -13.27 11.17
N ALA A 351 -29.41 -11.94 11.19
CA ALA A 351 -30.41 -11.13 11.86
C ALA A 351 -31.67 -10.96 11.00
N GLY A 352 -32.80 -10.73 11.65
CA GLY A 352 -34.05 -10.35 11.01
C GLY A 352 -34.08 -8.89 10.56
N SER A 353 -35.28 -8.40 10.30
CA SER A 353 -35.53 -7.03 9.83
C SER A 353 -35.83 -6.09 10.99
N LEU A 354 -36.03 -4.79 10.70
CA LEU A 354 -36.29 -3.77 11.72
C LEU A 354 -37.46 -4.19 12.64
N GLY A 355 -37.19 -4.35 13.94
CA GLY A 355 -38.18 -4.71 14.96
C GLY A 355 -38.68 -6.16 14.89
N ARG A 356 -38.05 -7.00 14.07
CA ARG A 356 -38.49 -8.36 13.77
C ARG A 356 -37.30 -9.31 13.70
N GLY A 357 -36.91 -9.89 14.83
CA GLY A 357 -35.74 -10.76 14.91
C GLY A 357 -34.40 -10.01 14.84
N SER A 358 -34.40 -8.69 15.02
CA SER A 358 -33.22 -7.83 14.98
C SER A 358 -32.40 -7.91 16.28
N PHE A 359 -31.12 -7.52 16.19
CA PHE A 359 -30.25 -7.40 17.35
C PHE A 359 -30.01 -5.93 17.73
N MET A 360 -30.04 -5.61 19.02
CA MET A 360 -29.73 -4.27 19.54
C MET A 360 -28.23 -4.07 19.84
N ARG A 361 -27.56 -5.16 20.21
CA ARG A 361 -26.16 -5.21 20.60
C ARG A 361 -25.65 -6.63 20.40
N ILE A 362 -24.38 -6.77 20.04
CA ILE A 362 -23.72 -8.06 19.86
C ILE A 362 -22.33 -7.95 20.48
N ASP A 363 -22.01 -8.85 21.40
CA ASP A 363 -20.69 -9.03 22.00
C ASP A 363 -20.23 -10.47 21.76
N GLY A 364 -19.10 -10.65 21.06
CA GLY A 364 -18.66 -12.00 20.66
C GLY A 364 -18.24 -12.93 21.80
N ALA A 365 -17.85 -12.39 22.96
CA ALA A 365 -17.57 -13.14 24.18
C ALA A 365 -18.31 -12.56 25.41
N GLY A 366 -17.82 -11.48 26.02
CA GLY A 366 -18.36 -10.96 27.30
C GLY A 366 -19.36 -9.80 27.14
N GLY A 367 -20.55 -9.91 27.73
CA GLY A 367 -21.62 -8.91 27.65
C GLY A 367 -21.43 -7.67 28.53
N MET A 368 -22.38 -6.73 28.53
CA MET A 368 -22.32 -5.50 29.35
C MET A 368 -22.43 -5.74 30.86
N ASP A 369 -22.88 -6.93 31.25
CA ASP A 369 -23.07 -7.31 32.64
C ASP A 369 -21.76 -7.79 33.32
N ILE A 370 -20.66 -7.91 32.55
CA ILE A 370 -19.34 -8.19 33.12
C ILE A 370 -18.91 -7.03 34.02
N LYS A 371 -18.53 -7.34 35.26
CA LYS A 371 -18.04 -6.36 36.22
C LYS A 371 -16.74 -5.71 35.72
N LYS A 372 -16.77 -4.38 35.51
CA LYS A 372 -15.59 -3.58 35.17
C LYS A 372 -14.57 -3.56 36.33
N ALA A 373 -13.30 -3.69 35.96
CA ALA A 373 -12.15 -3.43 36.82
C ALA A 373 -11.03 -2.85 35.97
N SER A 374 -10.17 -2.01 36.57
CA SER A 374 -8.91 -1.62 35.92
C SER A 374 -8.00 -2.83 35.81
N LEU A 375 -7.52 -3.13 34.59
CA LEU A 375 -6.64 -4.27 34.31
C LEU A 375 -5.16 -3.91 34.31
N THR A 376 -4.78 -2.74 34.86
CA THR A 376 -3.39 -2.30 34.99
C THR A 376 -2.99 -2.05 36.44
N ASN A 377 -1.76 -1.57 36.62
CA ASN A 377 -1.17 -1.18 37.89
C ASN A 377 -1.83 0.04 38.54
N SER A 378 -2.73 0.73 37.82
CA SER A 378 -3.36 1.96 38.29
C SER A 378 -4.85 1.80 38.52
N VAL A 379 -5.29 2.04 39.75
CA VAL A 379 -6.71 1.91 40.15
C VAL A 379 -7.53 3.17 39.78
N ASN A 380 -6.89 4.33 39.57
CA ASN A 380 -7.57 5.63 39.35
C ASN A 380 -6.81 6.53 38.35
N PHE A 381 -6.72 6.15 37.07
CA PHE A 381 -6.15 7.03 36.05
C PHE A 381 -7.11 7.20 34.86
N PRO A 382 -7.90 8.29 34.82
CA PRO A 382 -8.21 8.91 33.54
C PRO A 382 -6.92 9.58 33.03
N PRO A 383 -6.42 9.26 31.84
CA PRO A 383 -5.33 10.01 31.21
C PRO A 383 -5.56 11.52 31.29
N SER A 384 -4.52 12.31 31.60
CA SER A 384 -4.61 13.76 31.35
C SER A 384 -4.73 13.97 29.84
N VAL A 385 -5.88 14.49 29.41
CA VAL A 385 -6.28 14.58 27.99
C VAL A 385 -5.61 15.78 27.28
N GLU A 386 -4.98 16.70 28.03
CA GLU A 386 -4.36 17.91 27.51
C GLU A 386 -2.88 18.00 27.87
N LEU A 387 -2.07 17.08 27.32
CA LEU A 387 -0.62 17.27 27.36
C LEU A 387 -0.21 18.18 26.21
N THR A 388 0.57 19.22 26.50
CA THR A 388 1.22 20.05 25.48
C THR A 388 2.29 19.30 24.69
N ASP A 389 2.73 18.13 25.19
CA ASP A 389 3.75 17.28 24.58
C ASP A 389 3.30 15.80 24.61
N PRO A 390 3.07 15.15 23.45
CA PRO A 390 2.69 13.73 23.36
C PRO A 390 3.72 12.77 23.97
N LEU A 391 4.98 13.17 24.13
CA LEU A 391 6.04 12.35 24.71
C LEU A 391 6.03 12.34 26.24
N ASN A 392 5.28 13.25 26.87
CA ASN A 392 5.21 13.32 28.32
C ASN A 392 4.31 12.21 28.87
N VAL A 393 4.87 11.25 29.61
CA VAL A 393 4.15 10.13 30.23
C VAL A 393 4.30 10.18 31.75
N THR A 394 3.28 9.71 32.48
CA THR A 394 3.36 9.69 33.95
C THR A 394 4.30 8.57 34.41
N SER A 395 4.79 8.63 35.66
CA SER A 395 5.69 7.59 36.19
C SER A 395 5.05 6.19 36.18
N GLU A 396 3.74 6.12 36.41
CA GLU A 396 2.94 4.88 36.38
C GLU A 396 2.84 4.30 34.97
N GLU A 397 2.66 5.18 33.97
CA GLU A 397 2.64 4.79 32.55
C GLU A 397 3.99 4.30 32.08
N ALA A 398 5.05 5.05 32.41
CA ALA A 398 6.41 4.64 32.10
C ALA A 398 6.72 3.28 32.73
N ALA A 399 6.36 3.07 34.00
CA ALA A 399 6.53 1.78 34.68
C ALA A 399 5.72 0.64 34.01
N TYR A 400 4.49 0.91 33.56
CA TYR A 400 3.66 -0.08 32.88
C TYR A 400 4.21 -0.45 31.49
N ASP A 401 4.71 0.54 30.74
CA ASP A 401 5.30 0.36 29.41
C ASP A 401 6.62 -0.44 29.47
N GLN A 402 7.28 -0.55 30.63
CA GLN A 402 8.47 -1.40 30.85
C GLN A 402 8.16 -2.86 31.17
N LEU A 403 6.91 -3.21 31.48
CA LEU A 403 6.55 -4.60 31.76
C LEU A 403 6.68 -5.46 30.50
N THR A 404 6.97 -6.74 30.67
CA THR A 404 6.86 -7.73 29.59
C THR A 404 5.39 -8.06 29.31
N ALA A 405 5.10 -8.60 28.12
CA ALA A 405 3.75 -9.06 27.78
C ALA A 405 3.23 -10.15 28.74
N ALA A 406 4.12 -10.95 29.33
CA ALA A 406 3.75 -11.96 30.33
C ALA A 406 3.34 -11.31 31.67
N GLU A 407 4.08 -10.31 32.13
CA GLU A 407 3.77 -9.58 33.37
C GLU A 407 2.48 -8.76 33.24
N ARG A 408 2.28 -8.07 32.11
CA ARG A 408 1.02 -7.35 31.83
C ARG A 408 -0.18 -8.30 31.83
N PHE A 409 -0.05 -9.45 31.18
CA PHE A 409 -1.10 -10.46 31.14
C PHE A 409 -1.41 -11.04 32.53
N SER A 410 -0.38 -11.38 33.32
CA SER A 410 -0.56 -11.88 34.69
C SER A 410 -1.30 -10.86 35.56
N MET A 411 -0.89 -9.59 35.47
CA MET A 411 -1.53 -8.49 36.20
C MET A 411 -3.01 -8.35 35.81
N ALA A 412 -3.34 -8.37 34.51
CA ALA A 412 -4.72 -8.30 34.05
C ALA A 412 -5.56 -9.51 34.54
N ARG A 413 -4.96 -10.71 34.53
CA ARG A 413 -5.65 -11.95 34.94
C ARG A 413 -6.11 -11.94 36.39
N GLU A 414 -5.33 -11.36 37.29
CA GLU A 414 -5.65 -11.24 38.72
C GLU A 414 -6.80 -10.25 39.02
N LYS A 415 -7.12 -9.36 38.07
CA LYS A 415 -8.09 -8.26 38.29
C LYS A 415 -9.50 -8.56 37.79
N THR A 416 -9.71 -9.65 37.04
CA THR A 416 -11.02 -9.98 36.45
C THR A 416 -11.41 -11.44 36.64
N ALA A 417 -12.71 -11.66 36.89
CA ALA A 417 -13.32 -12.97 36.96
C ALA A 417 -13.72 -13.52 35.57
N PHE A 418 -13.75 -12.69 34.53
CA PHE A 418 -14.09 -13.10 33.17
C PHE A 418 -12.82 -13.30 32.33
N TYR A 419 -12.62 -14.53 31.83
CA TYR A 419 -11.44 -14.90 31.05
C TYR A 419 -11.78 -15.89 29.94
N VAL A 420 -11.27 -15.62 28.73
CA VAL A 420 -11.32 -16.53 27.59
C VAL A 420 -9.90 -16.96 27.21
N ALA A 421 -9.64 -18.26 27.24
CA ALA A 421 -8.43 -18.91 26.74
C ALA A 421 -8.73 -19.60 25.40
N GLY A 422 -8.77 -18.82 24.32
CA GLY A 422 -9.13 -19.29 23.00
C GLY A 422 -9.52 -18.17 22.05
N ASP A 423 -9.63 -18.50 20.76
CA ASP A 423 -10.03 -17.55 19.72
C ASP A 423 -11.53 -17.23 19.81
N VAL A 424 -11.90 -16.01 19.47
CA VAL A 424 -13.30 -15.55 19.39
C VAL A 424 -13.59 -15.10 17.97
N THR A 425 -14.46 -15.82 17.27
CA THR A 425 -14.92 -15.45 15.93
C THR A 425 -16.41 -15.14 15.95
N THR A 426 -16.79 -13.96 15.46
CA THR A 426 -18.19 -13.58 15.29
C THR A 426 -18.44 -13.17 13.84
N ARG A 427 -19.38 -13.86 13.19
CA ARG A 427 -19.78 -13.65 11.80
C ARG A 427 -21.22 -13.16 11.74
N LEU A 428 -21.39 -11.92 11.28
CA LEU A 428 -22.70 -11.35 10.97
C LEU A 428 -22.96 -11.53 9.48
N LEU A 429 -23.87 -12.44 9.16
CA LEU A 429 -24.17 -12.81 7.78
C LEU A 429 -24.96 -11.72 7.04
N GLY A 430 -25.83 -11.01 7.75
CA GLY A 430 -26.70 -9.96 7.20
C GLY A 430 -27.81 -9.55 8.17
N GLY A 431 -28.60 -8.54 7.79
CA GLY A 431 -29.80 -8.12 8.50
C GLY A 431 -29.61 -6.93 9.43
N CYS A 432 -30.65 -6.66 10.23
CA CYS A 432 -30.73 -5.47 11.09
C CYS A 432 -30.07 -5.72 12.46
N VAL A 433 -28.98 -5.00 12.72
CA VAL A 433 -28.23 -5.04 13.97
C VAL A 433 -27.95 -3.63 14.47
N SER A 434 -27.90 -3.43 15.78
CA SER A 434 -27.70 -2.13 16.42
C SER A 434 -28.84 -1.11 16.21
N ASP A 435 -29.13 -0.34 17.25
CA ASP A 435 -30.03 0.82 17.18
C ASP A 435 -29.44 2.00 16.37
N GLY A 436 -28.18 1.92 15.93
CA GLY A 436 -27.47 2.99 15.23
C GLY A 436 -26.52 3.73 16.17
N ALA A 437 -26.85 4.97 16.58
CA ALA A 437 -25.93 5.79 17.38
C ALA A 437 -26.13 5.66 18.89
N GLY A 438 -25.01 5.48 19.59
CA GLY A 438 -24.91 5.38 21.06
C GLY A 438 -23.94 4.28 21.46
N ARG A 439 -23.05 4.52 22.44
CA ARG A 439 -21.99 3.58 22.84
C ARG A 439 -22.52 2.26 23.42
N ASP A 440 -23.70 2.31 24.04
CA ASP A 440 -24.39 1.15 24.64
C ASP A 440 -24.86 0.13 23.59
N LYS A 441 -24.87 0.52 22.31
CA LYS A 441 -25.46 -0.24 21.19
C LYS A 441 -24.43 -0.63 20.14
N ASN A 442 -23.15 -0.59 20.51
CA ASN A 442 -22.03 -0.97 19.65
C ASN A 442 -22.01 -2.48 19.37
N ILE A 443 -21.37 -2.86 18.27
CA ILE A 443 -21.07 -4.25 17.94
C ILE A 443 -19.60 -4.51 18.29
N CYS A 444 -19.32 -5.55 19.07
CA CYS A 444 -17.97 -5.88 19.54
C CYS A 444 -17.62 -7.35 19.22
N GLY A 445 -16.43 -7.60 18.68
CA GLY A 445 -15.98 -8.97 18.44
C GLY A 445 -15.49 -9.68 19.72
N ALA A 446 -14.88 -8.95 20.65
CA ALA A 446 -14.51 -9.45 21.98
C ALA A 446 -15.67 -9.31 22.97
N GLY A 447 -16.12 -8.07 23.19
CA GLY A 447 -17.15 -7.77 24.19
C GLY A 447 -16.82 -6.51 25.00
N PHE A 448 -17.44 -6.38 26.15
CA PHE A 448 -17.41 -5.14 26.93
C PHE A 448 -16.21 -4.99 27.87
N ALA A 449 -15.85 -6.06 28.58
CA ALA A 449 -14.79 -6.05 29.60
C ALA A 449 -14.22 -7.46 29.82
N GLY A 450 -13.11 -7.54 30.55
CA GLY A 450 -12.45 -8.78 30.92
C GLY A 450 -11.22 -9.10 30.07
N LEU A 451 -10.80 -10.36 30.08
CA LEU A 451 -9.53 -10.79 29.50
C LEU A 451 -9.74 -11.85 28.40
N ILE A 452 -9.10 -11.64 27.25
CA ILE A 452 -9.04 -12.64 26.16
C ILE A 452 -7.58 -12.96 25.85
N ASN A 453 -7.25 -14.25 25.77
CA ASN A 453 -5.98 -14.77 25.28
C ASN A 453 -6.25 -15.61 24.03
N GLY A 454 -6.13 -14.99 22.86
CA GLY A 454 -6.49 -15.58 21.57
C GLY A 454 -6.77 -14.52 20.52
N LYS A 455 -6.96 -14.95 19.27
CA LYS A 455 -7.37 -14.09 18.16
C LYS A 455 -8.85 -13.72 18.29
N VAL A 456 -9.16 -12.45 18.11
CA VAL A 456 -10.54 -11.94 18.03
C VAL A 456 -10.84 -11.50 16.60
N ARG A 457 -11.86 -12.07 15.99
CA ARG A 457 -12.24 -11.80 14.60
C ARG A 457 -13.73 -11.46 14.48
N LEU A 458 -14.02 -10.30 13.90
CA LEU A 458 -15.38 -9.86 13.59
C LEU A 458 -15.55 -9.69 12.09
N VAL A 459 -16.52 -10.40 11.49
CA VAL A 459 -16.81 -10.35 10.05
C VAL A 459 -18.22 -9.83 9.83
N LEU A 460 -18.36 -8.83 8.97
CA LEU A 460 -19.64 -8.17 8.66
C LEU A 460 -20.04 -8.36 7.20
N GLY A 461 -21.24 -8.89 6.99
CA GLY A 461 -21.91 -8.94 5.69
C GLY A 461 -21.40 -10.02 4.76
N GLU A 462 -21.32 -11.27 5.23
CA GLU A 462 -20.90 -12.39 4.37
C GLU A 462 -21.93 -12.80 3.33
N ASN A 463 -23.23 -12.63 3.61
CA ASN A 463 -24.32 -13.02 2.72
C ASN A 463 -25.09 -11.81 2.18
N SER A 464 -25.37 -10.81 3.03
CA SER A 464 -26.08 -9.59 2.66
C SER A 464 -25.66 -8.43 3.56
N LEU A 465 -26.16 -7.22 3.25
CA LEU A 465 -25.85 -6.02 4.03
C LEU A 465 -26.19 -6.21 5.53
N VAL A 466 -25.23 -5.87 6.39
CA VAL A 466 -25.44 -5.66 7.83
C VAL A 466 -25.70 -4.17 8.07
N TYR A 467 -26.83 -3.83 8.69
CA TYR A 467 -27.28 -2.44 8.78
C TYR A 467 -27.97 -2.10 10.11
N SER A 468 -28.00 -0.81 10.46
CA SER A 468 -28.63 -0.33 11.69
C SER A 468 -30.14 -0.16 11.59
N LYS A 469 -30.83 -0.11 12.73
CA LYS A 469 -32.26 0.24 12.75
C LYS A 469 -32.57 1.60 12.12
N ARG A 470 -31.68 2.59 12.24
CA ARG A 470 -31.85 3.89 11.59
C ARG A 470 -31.89 3.74 10.07
N TRP A 471 -31.04 2.89 9.52
CA TRP A 471 -31.09 2.55 8.10
C TRP A 471 -32.36 1.79 7.75
N GLY A 472 -32.74 0.80 8.56
CA GLY A 472 -33.99 0.06 8.37
C GLY A 472 -35.22 0.98 8.32
N GLN A 473 -35.28 1.97 9.20
CA GLN A 473 -36.35 2.99 9.23
C GLN A 473 -36.30 3.84 7.96
N ARG A 474 -35.12 4.34 7.59
CA ARG A 474 -34.94 5.15 6.40
C ARG A 474 -35.30 4.41 5.11
N ALA A 475 -34.93 3.14 5.01
CA ALA A 475 -35.26 2.30 3.87
C ALA A 475 -36.78 2.07 3.75
N GLN A 476 -37.46 1.87 4.88
CA GLN A 476 -38.93 1.79 4.91
C GLN A 476 -39.60 3.10 4.48
N GLU A 477 -39.11 4.25 4.95
CA GLU A 477 -39.60 5.57 4.52
C GLU A 477 -39.44 5.80 3.01
N LEU A 478 -38.33 5.32 2.45
CA LEU A 478 -38.01 5.43 1.03
C LEU A 478 -38.69 4.35 0.16
N GLY A 479 -39.33 3.34 0.77
CA GLY A 479 -39.92 2.22 0.04
C GLY A 479 -38.89 1.33 -0.67
N ILE A 480 -37.66 1.24 -0.15
CA ILE A 480 -36.57 0.44 -0.73
C ILE A 480 -36.24 -0.78 0.12
N ASN A 481 -35.58 -1.77 -0.47
CA ASN A 481 -35.10 -2.94 0.27
C ASN A 481 -33.90 -2.54 1.16
N PRO A 482 -33.98 -2.71 2.50
CA PRO A 482 -32.92 -2.29 3.42
C PRO A 482 -31.62 -3.06 3.25
N ASN A 483 -31.61 -4.22 2.57
CA ASN A 483 -30.40 -5.02 2.32
C ASN A 483 -29.51 -4.48 1.19
N PHE A 484 -29.90 -3.37 0.54
CA PHE A 484 -29.15 -2.73 -0.52
C PHE A 484 -28.86 -1.27 -0.18
N LEU A 485 -27.64 -0.82 -0.48
CA LEU A 485 -27.24 0.57 -0.31
C LEU A 485 -27.50 1.35 -1.61
N PRO A 486 -28.23 2.47 -1.58
CA PRO A 486 -28.28 3.40 -2.70
C PRO A 486 -26.99 4.22 -2.76
N ASP A 487 -26.71 4.81 -3.92
CA ASP A 487 -25.64 5.81 -4.08
C ASP A 487 -25.99 7.09 -3.32
N SER A 488 -25.61 7.15 -2.04
CA SER A 488 -25.79 8.30 -1.17
C SER A 488 -24.45 8.74 -0.59
N LEU A 489 -24.17 10.05 -0.60
CA LEU A 489 -22.88 10.61 -0.18
C LEU A 489 -22.60 10.48 1.33
N SER A 490 -23.58 10.16 2.18
CA SER A 490 -23.39 10.22 3.64
C SER A 490 -24.27 9.21 4.41
N ALA A 491 -24.51 8.04 3.82
CA ALA A 491 -25.32 7.00 4.47
C ALA A 491 -24.64 6.43 5.73
N GLY A 492 -23.31 6.30 5.71
CA GLY A 492 -22.51 5.79 6.84
C GLY A 492 -22.60 6.71 8.06
N SER A 493 -22.39 8.02 7.90
CA SER A 493 -22.46 8.98 9.01
C SER A 493 -23.87 9.13 9.58
N ASN A 494 -24.90 9.09 8.71
CA ASN A 494 -26.28 9.39 9.10
C ASN A 494 -27.00 8.17 9.68
N TYR A 495 -26.73 6.98 9.14
CA TYR A 495 -27.50 5.77 9.42
C TYR A 495 -26.63 4.56 9.81
N GLY A 496 -25.31 4.67 9.80
CA GLY A 496 -24.42 3.57 10.21
C GLY A 496 -24.42 3.33 11.72
N PHE A 497 -24.01 2.13 12.12
CA PHE A 497 -23.72 1.77 13.52
C PHE A 497 -22.22 1.78 13.81
N ASN A 498 -21.82 1.60 15.06
CA ASN A 498 -20.41 1.59 15.46
C ASN A 498 -19.94 0.16 15.73
N VAL A 499 -18.71 -0.14 15.33
CA VAL A 499 -18.12 -1.48 15.47
C VAL A 499 -16.65 -1.45 15.84
N ALA A 500 -16.22 -2.41 16.67
CA ALA A 500 -14.83 -2.71 16.94
C ALA A 500 -14.60 -4.23 16.93
N ALA A 501 -13.51 -4.71 16.32
CA ALA A 501 -13.17 -6.13 16.40
C ALA A 501 -12.85 -6.56 17.83
N GLY A 502 -12.17 -5.71 18.60
CA GLY A 502 -12.05 -5.88 20.04
C GLY A 502 -13.34 -5.50 20.75
N GLY A 503 -13.29 -4.49 21.62
CA GLY A 503 -14.52 -3.98 22.25
C GLY A 503 -14.35 -2.89 23.31
N GLY A 504 -15.30 -2.86 24.25
CA GLY A 504 -15.37 -2.02 25.45
C GLY A 504 -15.46 -0.50 25.31
N ASP A 505 -16.64 0.11 25.46
CA ASP A 505 -16.90 1.25 26.38
C ASP A 505 -18.39 1.65 26.32
N ASN A 506 -18.98 2.07 27.44
CA ASN A 506 -20.25 2.80 27.44
C ASN A 506 -20.40 3.91 28.54
N LYS A 507 -19.29 4.54 28.94
CA LYS A 507 -19.13 5.76 29.78
C LYS A 507 -18.84 5.54 31.30
N ASN A 508 -17.63 5.95 31.72
CA ASN A 508 -16.96 6.02 33.08
C ASN A 508 -16.19 4.76 33.59
N ASN A 509 -15.11 4.82 34.39
CA ASN A 509 -14.07 5.84 34.74
C ASN A 509 -12.66 5.41 34.23
N TRP A 510 -12.58 4.26 33.53
CA TRP A 510 -11.35 3.53 33.25
C TRP A 510 -11.30 3.08 31.78
N GLU A 511 -10.30 3.55 31.03
CA GLU A 511 -10.08 3.21 29.61
C GLU A 511 -9.39 1.84 29.41
N ASN A 512 -9.25 1.02 30.45
CA ASN A 512 -8.42 -0.18 30.48
C ASN A 512 -9.16 -1.42 31.05
N THR A 513 -10.47 -1.52 30.82
CA THR A 513 -11.33 -2.59 31.39
C THR A 513 -11.41 -3.86 30.53
N LEU A 514 -10.89 -3.79 29.31
CA LEU A 514 -10.71 -4.90 28.38
C LEU A 514 -9.22 -5.10 28.14
N TYR A 515 -8.76 -6.34 28.14
CA TYR A 515 -7.41 -6.71 27.73
C TYR A 515 -7.47 -7.86 26.74
N VAL A 516 -6.91 -7.66 25.54
CA VAL A 516 -6.79 -8.69 24.51
C VAL A 516 -5.31 -8.98 24.29
N LYS A 517 -4.92 -10.24 24.50
CA LYS A 517 -3.61 -10.77 24.13
C LYS A 517 -3.75 -11.58 22.85
N GLY A 518 -3.24 -11.08 21.75
CA GLY A 518 -3.40 -11.68 20.42
C GLY A 518 -3.80 -10.67 19.36
N THR A 519 -4.31 -11.15 18.23
CA THR A 519 -4.70 -10.30 17.10
C THR A 519 -6.19 -9.94 17.14
N THR A 520 -6.52 -8.66 16.91
CA THR A 520 -7.89 -8.23 16.62
C THR A 520 -8.05 -7.97 15.12
N GLN A 521 -9.09 -8.52 14.50
CA GLN A 521 -9.33 -8.38 13.05
C GLN A 521 -10.79 -8.02 12.75
N LEU A 522 -11.01 -6.88 12.12
CA LEU A 522 -12.30 -6.46 11.57
C LEU A 522 -12.32 -6.69 10.07
N VAL A 523 -13.29 -7.45 9.57
CA VAL A 523 -13.50 -7.66 8.13
C VAL A 523 -14.88 -7.18 7.72
N ILE A 524 -14.93 -6.15 6.87
CA ILE A 524 -16.17 -5.58 6.35
C ILE A 524 -16.31 -5.97 4.89
N LYS A 525 -17.18 -6.95 4.61
CA LYS A 525 -17.54 -7.36 3.25
C LYS A 525 -18.68 -6.51 2.70
N GLN A 526 -19.74 -6.31 3.48
CA GLN A 526 -20.85 -5.44 3.11
C GLN A 526 -21.62 -4.97 4.36
N ALA A 527 -21.31 -3.77 4.85
CA ALA A 527 -22.01 -3.18 6.00
C ALA A 527 -22.19 -1.68 5.85
N LEU A 528 -23.16 -1.11 6.60
CA LEU A 528 -23.33 0.32 6.75
C LEU A 528 -22.87 0.76 8.14
N VAL A 529 -21.70 1.39 8.19
CA VAL A 529 -20.97 1.65 9.44
C VAL A 529 -20.66 3.14 9.57
N ASN A 530 -20.83 3.67 10.77
CA ASN A 530 -20.42 5.02 11.11
C ASN A 530 -18.93 5.03 11.52
N PHE A 531 -18.59 4.36 12.62
CA PHE A 531 -17.21 4.18 13.05
C PHE A 531 -16.81 2.70 13.05
N ALA A 532 -15.71 2.37 12.35
CA ALA A 532 -15.11 1.05 12.28
C ALA A 532 -13.71 1.06 12.89
N TYR A 533 -13.45 0.16 13.83
CA TYR A 533 -12.15 0.02 14.50
C TYR A 533 -11.65 -1.44 14.41
N GLY A 534 -10.46 -1.66 13.84
CA GLY A 534 -9.79 -2.96 13.85
C GLY A 534 -9.26 -3.35 15.24
N GLY A 535 -9.05 -2.36 16.11
CA GLY A 535 -8.68 -2.52 17.52
C GLY A 535 -9.87 -2.49 18.48
N ASN A 536 -9.70 -1.78 19.60
CA ASN A 536 -10.70 -1.67 20.68
C ASN A 536 -11.43 -0.32 20.64
N PHE A 537 -12.63 -0.26 21.23
CA PHE A 537 -13.20 1.03 21.63
C PHE A 537 -12.39 1.60 22.80
N SER A 538 -12.10 0.80 23.81
CA SER A 538 -11.17 1.09 24.92
C SER A 538 -10.57 -0.21 25.43
N GLY A 539 -9.51 -0.13 26.22
CA GLY A 539 -8.80 -1.29 26.72
C GLY A 539 -7.34 -1.29 26.33
N ILE A 540 -6.74 -2.48 26.46
CA ILE A 540 -5.36 -2.76 26.07
C ILE A 540 -5.39 -3.87 25.03
N LEU A 541 -4.60 -3.66 23.98
CA LEU A 541 -4.27 -4.70 23.01
C LEU A 541 -2.77 -5.01 23.14
N ASP A 542 -2.43 -6.24 23.49
CA ASP A 542 -1.06 -6.76 23.50
C ASP A 542 -0.95 -7.75 22.32
N GLY A 543 -0.69 -7.20 21.13
CA GLY A 543 -0.73 -7.87 19.84
C GLY A 543 -1.13 -6.93 18.70
N THR A 544 -1.44 -7.51 17.53
CA THR A 544 -1.69 -6.74 16.29
C THR A 544 -3.16 -6.39 16.09
N SER A 545 -3.46 -5.27 15.41
CA SER A 545 -4.81 -4.90 14.97
C SER A 545 -4.92 -4.79 13.46
N GLU A 546 -6.01 -5.29 12.89
CA GLU A 546 -6.23 -5.35 11.45
C GLU A 546 -7.66 -4.91 11.11
N ALA A 547 -7.81 -4.08 10.08
CA ALA A 547 -9.09 -3.76 9.48
C ALA A 547 -9.05 -3.97 7.96
N ASP A 548 -10.01 -4.73 7.44
CA ASP A 548 -10.15 -5.03 6.01
C ASP A 548 -11.52 -4.52 5.52
N LEU A 549 -11.53 -3.63 4.54
CA LEU A 549 -12.73 -3.14 3.86
C LEU A 549 -12.76 -3.62 2.40
N ALA A 550 -13.74 -4.46 2.08
CA ALA A 550 -13.97 -4.99 0.74
C ALA A 550 -15.24 -4.42 0.07
N GLY A 551 -16.20 -3.92 0.86
CA GLY A 551 -17.46 -3.41 0.34
C GLY A 551 -18.35 -2.77 1.41
N GLY A 552 -19.48 -2.23 0.98
CA GLY A 552 -20.36 -1.42 1.84
C GLY A 552 -19.91 0.04 1.93
N GLN A 553 -20.37 0.73 2.97
CA GLN A 553 -20.12 2.16 3.17
C GLN A 553 -19.79 2.43 4.64
N VAL A 554 -18.65 3.07 4.86
CA VAL A 554 -18.11 3.37 6.18
C VAL A 554 -17.83 4.86 6.27
N SER A 555 -18.26 5.53 7.34
CA SER A 555 -17.91 6.94 7.49
C SER A 555 -16.44 7.11 7.87
N GLN A 556 -16.01 6.38 8.90
CA GLN A 556 -14.67 6.46 9.48
C GLN A 556 -14.15 5.05 9.74
N ILE A 557 -12.95 4.75 9.23
CA ILE A 557 -12.30 3.46 9.45
C ILE A 557 -10.89 3.64 9.99
N CYS A 558 -10.59 2.92 11.07
CA CYS A 558 -9.30 2.85 11.72
C CYS A 558 -8.81 1.39 11.76
N GLY A 559 -7.55 1.13 11.44
CA GLY A 559 -6.91 -0.15 11.70
C GLY A 559 -6.74 -0.41 13.21
N ALA A 560 -6.46 0.65 13.98
CA ALA A 560 -6.31 0.58 15.43
C ALA A 560 -7.67 0.84 16.15
N GLY A 561 -7.63 1.46 17.33
CA GLY A 561 -8.79 1.66 18.18
C GLY A 561 -9.39 3.06 18.15
N GLN A 562 -10.40 3.23 19.01
CA GLN A 562 -11.01 4.52 19.27
C GLN A 562 -10.29 5.25 20.41
N THR A 563 -10.29 4.69 21.62
CA THR A 563 -9.78 5.27 22.88
C THR A 563 -8.98 4.20 23.65
N SER A 564 -8.20 3.40 22.94
CA SER A 564 -7.38 2.36 23.57
C SER A 564 -6.31 3.00 24.44
N TYR A 565 -6.15 2.50 25.65
CA TYR A 565 -5.14 3.00 26.57
C TYR A 565 -3.72 2.66 26.09
N ARG A 566 -3.51 1.42 25.63
CA ARG A 566 -2.27 0.96 25.02
C ARG A 566 -2.54 -0.06 23.91
N ILE A 567 -1.76 0.03 22.85
CA ILE A 567 -1.63 -0.99 21.82
C ILE A 567 -0.15 -1.35 21.73
N TYR A 568 0.22 -2.58 22.09
CA TYR A 568 1.58 -3.12 21.96
C TYR A 568 1.63 -4.07 20.75
N GLY A 569 1.86 -3.51 19.57
CA GLY A 569 1.91 -4.26 18.31
C GLY A 569 1.57 -3.41 17.10
N ASP A 570 1.77 -3.99 15.92
CA ASP A 570 1.50 -3.32 14.64
C ASP A 570 -0.01 -3.19 14.37
N SER A 571 -0.37 -2.13 13.63
CA SER A 571 -1.74 -1.92 13.15
C SER A 571 -1.78 -1.78 11.63
N SER A 572 -2.76 -2.42 10.99
CA SER A 572 -2.93 -2.35 9.54
C SER A 572 -4.36 -2.08 9.08
N LEU A 573 -4.46 -1.39 7.95
CA LEU A 573 -5.71 -1.12 7.24
C LEU A 573 -5.56 -1.54 5.78
N LYS A 574 -6.44 -2.41 5.29
CA LYS A 574 -6.52 -2.78 3.87
C LYS A 574 -7.87 -2.39 3.30
N ILE A 575 -7.85 -1.71 2.17
CA ILE A 575 -9.06 -1.33 1.44
C ILE A 575 -8.95 -1.84 0.01
N SER A 576 -9.90 -2.67 -0.39
CA SER A 576 -10.01 -3.24 -1.74
C SER A 576 -11.29 -2.84 -2.46
N GLY A 577 -12.26 -2.27 -1.74
CA GLY A 577 -13.55 -1.82 -2.29
C GLY A 577 -14.38 -1.08 -1.25
N GLY A 578 -15.63 -0.79 -1.59
CA GLY A 578 -16.54 -0.02 -0.73
C GLY A 578 -16.28 1.49 -0.77
N LYS A 579 -16.95 2.22 0.12
CA LYS A 579 -16.91 3.68 0.19
C LYS A 579 -16.52 4.18 1.58
N VAL A 580 -15.58 5.14 1.63
CA VAL A 580 -15.16 5.84 2.84
C VAL A 580 -15.54 7.32 2.76
N GLU A 581 -16.32 7.81 3.72
CA GLU A 581 -16.89 9.18 3.62
C GLU A 581 -16.06 10.27 4.29
N THR A 582 -15.39 9.97 5.40
CA THR A 582 -14.75 10.99 6.25
C THR A 582 -13.26 10.75 6.39
N TYR A 583 -12.83 9.58 6.85
CA TYR A 583 -11.41 9.23 6.82
C TYR A 583 -11.12 7.73 6.87
N ALA A 584 -9.94 7.34 6.35
CA ALA A 584 -9.35 6.02 6.42
C ALA A 584 -7.92 6.09 6.97
N VAL A 585 -7.65 5.40 8.08
CA VAL A 585 -6.33 5.40 8.73
C VAL A 585 -5.94 4.03 9.29
N ALA A 586 -4.66 3.66 9.26
CA ALA A 586 -4.18 2.44 9.94
C ALA A 586 -4.06 2.63 11.47
N GLY A 587 -3.76 3.84 11.91
CA GLY A 587 -3.70 4.22 13.31
C GLY A 587 -5.08 4.41 13.95
N GLY A 588 -5.10 5.20 15.02
CA GLY A 588 -6.25 5.38 15.90
C GLY A 588 -6.89 6.75 15.83
N ARG A 589 -8.03 6.91 16.50
CA ARG A 589 -8.68 8.22 16.66
C ARG A 589 -8.20 8.96 17.91
N LEU A 590 -8.37 8.36 19.08
CA LEU A 590 -8.04 8.88 20.41
C LEU A 590 -7.24 7.84 21.21
N ASP A 591 -6.65 6.85 20.53
CA ASP A 591 -5.77 5.90 21.20
C ASP A 591 -4.61 6.67 21.85
N ARG A 592 -4.28 6.33 23.09
CA ARG A 592 -3.27 7.12 23.82
C ARG A 592 -1.87 6.84 23.30
N ARG A 593 -1.48 5.57 23.22
CA ARG A 593 -0.17 5.17 22.70
C ARG A 593 -0.24 3.83 22.00
N LEU A 594 0.29 3.79 20.79
CA LEU A 594 0.57 2.57 20.05
C LEU A 594 2.08 2.40 19.97
N ILE A 595 2.59 1.23 20.36
CA ILE A 595 4.01 0.86 20.30
C ILE A 595 4.13 -0.25 19.25
N GLY A 596 4.50 0.15 18.04
CA GLY A 596 4.39 -0.67 16.84
C GLY A 596 4.25 0.16 15.58
N ASN A 597 4.24 -0.49 14.42
CA ASN A 597 4.21 0.16 13.11
C ASN A 597 2.78 0.23 12.54
N LEU A 598 2.54 1.21 11.69
CA LEU A 598 1.30 1.41 10.94
C LEU A 598 1.49 1.07 9.47
N ARG A 599 0.51 0.37 8.90
CA ARG A 599 0.51 0.03 7.46
C ARG A 599 -0.87 0.17 6.83
N THR A 600 -1.02 1.09 5.89
CA THR A 600 -2.24 1.25 5.07
C THR A 600 -1.97 0.74 3.65
N GLU A 601 -2.84 -0.11 3.12
CA GLU A 601 -2.82 -0.56 1.72
C GLU A 601 -4.18 -0.32 1.06
N ILE A 602 -4.22 0.51 0.02
CA ILE A 602 -5.42 0.83 -0.74
C ILE A 602 -5.25 0.36 -2.18
N SER A 603 -6.09 -0.59 -2.59
CA SER A 603 -6.09 -1.19 -3.94
C SER A 603 -7.37 -0.92 -4.72
N GLY A 604 -8.41 -0.39 -4.07
CA GLY A 604 -9.71 -0.07 -4.67
C GLY A 604 -10.62 0.69 -3.70
N GLY A 605 -11.85 0.99 -4.13
CA GLY A 605 -12.85 1.71 -3.36
C GLY A 605 -12.99 3.19 -3.73
N GLU A 606 -13.95 3.87 -3.09
CA GLU A 606 -14.23 5.31 -3.24
C GLU A 606 -13.96 6.06 -1.94
N PHE A 607 -13.36 7.26 -2.04
CA PHE A 607 -12.99 8.08 -0.88
C PHE A 607 -13.50 9.51 -1.04
N ASP A 608 -14.38 9.97 -0.15
CA ASP A 608 -14.89 11.35 -0.13
C ASP A 608 -14.20 12.22 0.94
N GLY A 609 -13.22 11.66 1.66
CA GLY A 609 -12.58 12.28 2.82
C GLY A 609 -11.07 12.05 2.89
N GLN A 610 -10.51 12.06 4.10
CA GLN A 610 -9.07 12.01 4.30
C GLN A 610 -8.49 10.59 4.28
N ILE A 611 -7.30 10.43 3.72
CA ILE A 611 -6.50 9.21 3.89
C ILE A 611 -5.27 9.63 4.69
N ALA A 612 -5.00 8.97 5.82
CA ALA A 612 -3.81 9.25 6.63
C ALA A 612 -3.18 8.01 7.26
N ALA A 613 -1.96 8.12 7.79
CA ALA A 613 -1.42 7.04 8.61
C ALA A 613 -2.21 6.87 9.90
N THR A 614 -2.50 7.97 10.60
CA THR A 614 -3.32 8.01 11.81
C THR A 614 -4.18 9.27 11.86
N PHE A 615 -5.31 9.24 12.56
CA PHE A 615 -6.19 10.40 12.66
C PHE A 615 -5.71 11.35 13.76
N GLY A 616 -5.67 10.85 15.00
CA GLY A 616 -5.24 11.60 16.18
C GLY A 616 -6.12 12.83 16.48
N ALA A 617 -7.06 12.69 17.41
CA ALA A 617 -8.01 13.75 17.73
C ALA A 617 -7.50 14.69 18.84
N ASN A 618 -6.49 14.27 19.62
CA ASN A 618 -5.90 15.02 20.73
C ASN A 618 -4.36 14.95 20.69
N SER A 619 -3.70 15.95 21.26
CA SER A 619 -2.24 16.09 21.30
C SER A 619 -1.48 14.95 21.98
N ASN A 620 -2.11 14.14 22.83
CA ASN A 620 -1.48 13.01 23.53
C ASN A 620 -1.60 11.68 22.76
N HIS A 621 -2.10 11.68 21.52
CA HIS A 621 -2.09 10.52 20.64
C HIS A 621 -0.67 10.26 20.11
N LEU A 622 -0.04 9.17 20.53
CA LEU A 622 1.33 8.84 20.15
C LEU A 622 1.44 7.49 19.42
N ILE A 623 2.09 7.52 18.27
CA ILE A 623 2.56 6.34 17.53
C ILE A 623 4.07 6.23 17.73
N ASP A 624 4.48 5.21 18.48
CA ASP A 624 5.86 4.84 18.74
C ASP A 624 6.30 3.74 17.75
N GLY A 625 6.52 4.15 16.51
CA GLY A 625 6.90 3.28 15.39
C GLY A 625 6.78 3.96 14.04
N ASN A 626 7.04 3.22 12.97
CA ASN A 626 7.02 3.72 11.60
C ASN A 626 5.60 3.71 11.03
N ALA A 627 5.33 4.56 10.03
CA ALA A 627 4.09 4.59 9.29
C ALA A 627 4.32 4.50 7.78
N ALA A 628 3.59 3.59 7.12
CA ALA A 628 3.61 3.44 5.67
C ALA A 628 2.19 3.44 5.11
N THR A 629 1.91 4.33 4.16
CA THR A 629 0.65 4.40 3.42
C THR A 629 0.91 4.14 1.94
N ILE A 630 0.32 3.09 1.40
CA ILE A 630 0.53 2.64 0.02
C ILE A 630 -0.82 2.65 -0.71
N ILE A 631 -0.92 3.46 -1.77
CA ILE A 631 -2.11 3.61 -2.60
C ILE A 631 -1.77 3.17 -4.02
N ILE A 632 -2.37 2.07 -4.48
CA ILE A 632 -2.14 1.48 -5.80
C ILE A 632 -3.39 1.48 -6.70
N GLY A 633 -4.54 1.89 -6.14
CA GLY A 633 -5.83 1.95 -6.85
C GLY A 633 -6.92 2.65 -6.03
N GLY A 634 -8.13 2.74 -6.60
CA GLY A 634 -9.27 3.44 -6.01
C GLY A 634 -9.51 4.84 -6.59
N HIS A 635 -10.66 5.42 -6.27
CA HIS A 635 -11.10 6.73 -6.74
C HIS A 635 -11.23 7.70 -5.55
N ILE A 636 -10.34 8.68 -5.50
CA ILE A 636 -10.33 9.72 -4.46
C ILE A 636 -11.08 10.92 -5.03
N LYS A 637 -12.18 11.27 -4.38
CA LYS A 637 -13.11 12.31 -4.79
C LYS A 637 -12.97 13.53 -3.90
N LYS A 638 -13.14 14.72 -4.48
CA LYS A 638 -13.21 15.98 -3.72
C LYS A 638 -14.63 16.17 -3.15
N GLY A 639 -15.06 15.20 -2.34
CA GLY A 639 -16.40 15.17 -1.76
C GLY A 639 -16.61 16.16 -0.62
N LYS A 640 -15.54 16.50 0.11
CA LYS A 640 -15.54 17.46 1.23
C LYS A 640 -14.40 18.47 1.11
N ALA A 641 -14.55 19.63 1.75
CA ALA A 641 -13.58 20.72 1.71
C ALA A 641 -12.19 20.36 2.28
N ASP A 642 -12.13 19.33 3.13
CA ASP A 642 -10.95 18.83 3.85
C ASP A 642 -10.37 17.54 3.27
N THR A 643 -10.84 17.09 2.10
CA THR A 643 -10.32 15.90 1.39
C THR A 643 -8.83 16.05 1.10
N GLN A 644 -8.00 15.20 1.72
CA GLN A 644 -6.55 15.22 1.61
C GLN A 644 -5.96 13.81 1.73
N ILE A 645 -4.83 13.56 1.08
CA ILE A 645 -4.00 12.38 1.32
C ILE A 645 -2.79 12.82 2.15
N ILE A 646 -2.57 12.20 3.30
CA ILE A 646 -1.59 12.64 4.30
C ILE A 646 -0.72 11.44 4.68
N GLY A 647 0.60 11.52 4.57
CA GLY A 647 1.47 10.42 4.95
C GLY A 647 1.54 10.22 6.47
N GLY A 648 1.40 11.30 7.25
CA GLY A 648 1.49 11.31 8.71
C GLY A 648 0.15 11.42 9.47
N VAL A 649 0.10 12.34 10.43
CA VAL A 649 -1.03 12.53 11.36
C VAL A 649 -2.05 13.51 10.76
N ALA A 650 -3.32 13.10 10.67
CA ALA A 650 -4.37 13.91 10.03
C ALA A 650 -4.81 15.15 10.82
N ASN A 651 -4.73 15.14 12.15
CA ASN A 651 -5.25 16.23 12.99
C ASN A 651 -4.29 16.65 14.13
N GLU A 652 -4.24 15.91 15.25
CA GLU A 652 -3.37 16.17 16.41
C GLU A 652 -2.63 14.88 16.85
N GLY A 653 -1.50 14.99 17.54
CA GLY A 653 -0.70 13.88 18.02
C GLY A 653 0.67 13.78 17.35
N MET A 654 1.31 12.61 17.51
CA MET A 654 2.68 12.38 17.06
C MET A 654 2.91 10.99 16.46
N ILE A 655 3.70 10.94 15.38
CA ILE A 655 4.38 9.72 14.92
C ILE A 655 5.87 9.93 15.17
N SER A 656 6.53 9.06 15.93
CA SER A 656 7.95 9.20 16.29
C SER A 656 8.93 8.46 15.36
N GLY A 657 8.41 7.61 14.47
CA GLY A 657 9.21 6.84 13.50
C GLY A 657 9.30 7.48 12.11
N ASN A 658 9.72 6.67 11.13
CA ASN A 658 9.74 7.06 9.71
C ASN A 658 8.32 7.14 9.17
N VAL A 659 8.09 8.05 8.22
CA VAL A 659 6.80 8.21 7.52
C VAL A 659 7.02 8.05 6.02
N SER A 660 6.25 7.17 5.38
CA SER A 660 6.29 6.94 3.95
C SER A 660 4.90 6.95 3.33
N LEU A 661 4.72 7.74 2.28
CA LEU A 661 3.51 7.78 1.45
C LEU A 661 3.86 7.44 0.00
N VAL A 662 3.31 6.35 -0.51
CA VAL A 662 3.53 5.89 -1.89
C VAL A 662 2.20 5.87 -2.64
N ILE A 663 2.14 6.58 -3.76
CA ILE A 663 0.99 6.64 -4.66
C ILE A 663 1.44 6.16 -6.03
N LYS A 664 0.91 5.04 -6.51
CA LYS A 664 1.34 4.44 -7.79
C LYS A 664 0.22 3.78 -8.57
N ASP A 665 0.57 3.25 -9.74
CA ASP A 665 -0.29 2.39 -10.56
C ASP A 665 -1.60 3.09 -10.99
N ALA A 666 -2.76 2.52 -10.67
CA ALA A 666 -4.06 2.83 -11.29
C ALA A 666 -4.96 3.77 -10.48
N VAL A 667 -4.40 4.51 -9.52
CA VAL A 667 -5.14 5.48 -8.70
C VAL A 667 -5.83 6.57 -9.53
N GLU A 668 -7.07 6.90 -9.20
CA GLU A 668 -7.84 7.98 -9.83
C GLU A 668 -8.02 9.14 -8.83
N LEU A 669 -7.47 10.29 -9.20
CA LEU A 669 -7.48 11.51 -8.38
C LEU A 669 -8.37 12.57 -9.05
N GLU A 670 -9.44 12.99 -8.37
CA GLU A 670 -10.23 14.15 -8.82
C GLU A 670 -9.44 15.47 -8.73
N THR A 671 -9.90 16.45 -9.50
CA THR A 671 -9.26 17.76 -9.61
C THR A 671 -9.13 18.48 -8.27
N GLY A 672 -7.93 18.97 -7.97
CA GLY A 672 -7.68 19.83 -6.83
C GLY A 672 -7.63 19.13 -5.47
N ILE A 673 -7.31 17.83 -5.44
CA ILE A 673 -6.91 17.12 -4.21
C ILE A 673 -5.55 17.64 -3.74
N SER A 674 -5.39 17.75 -2.41
CA SER A 674 -4.11 18.08 -1.79
C SER A 674 -3.49 16.82 -1.16
N ILE A 675 -2.19 16.65 -1.38
CA ILE A 675 -1.40 15.51 -0.92
C ILE A 675 -0.24 16.05 -0.08
N SER A 676 -0.01 15.49 1.11
CA SER A 676 1.13 15.81 1.95
C SER A 676 1.91 14.58 2.41
N ALA A 677 3.25 14.63 2.35
CA ALA A 677 4.11 13.55 2.86
C ALA A 677 4.08 13.43 4.38
N ALA A 678 4.07 14.57 5.09
CA ALA A 678 4.08 14.65 6.56
C ALA A 678 2.71 15.09 7.09
N ARG A 679 2.52 16.39 7.30
CA ARG A 679 1.38 16.97 8.03
C ARG A 679 0.42 17.69 7.10
N PRO A 680 -0.89 17.70 7.40
CA PRO A 680 -1.89 18.38 6.58
C PRO A 680 -1.60 19.87 6.40
N LYS A 681 -2.16 20.45 5.34
CA LYS A 681 -2.08 21.90 5.09
C LYS A 681 -2.65 22.67 6.29
N LYS A 682 -1.86 23.57 6.87
CA LYS A 682 -2.18 24.35 8.09
C LYS A 682 -2.26 23.52 9.38
N ALA A 683 -1.43 22.48 9.49
CA ALA A 683 -1.30 21.71 10.73
C ALA A 683 -1.01 22.62 11.95
N THR A 684 -1.63 22.29 13.09
CA THR A 684 -1.46 23.03 14.34
C THR A 684 -0.14 22.66 15.03
N GLN A 685 0.24 23.39 16.08
CA GLN A 685 1.42 23.06 16.90
C GLN A 685 1.29 21.75 17.69
N LYS A 686 0.12 21.12 17.67
CA LYS A 686 -0.14 19.82 18.33
C LYS A 686 0.04 18.63 17.38
N ASN A 687 0.50 18.87 16.15
CA ASN A 687 0.72 17.85 15.14
C ASN A 687 2.23 17.78 14.88
N SER A 688 2.85 16.73 15.40
CA SER A 688 4.31 16.56 15.40
C SER A 688 4.72 15.28 14.69
N ILE A 689 5.83 15.28 13.97
CA ILE A 689 6.29 14.11 13.20
C ILE A 689 7.80 13.93 13.34
N GLY A 690 8.22 12.70 13.60
CA GLY A 690 9.58 12.23 13.46
C GLY A 690 10.41 12.20 14.73
N GLY A 691 11.72 12.08 14.51
CA GLY A 691 12.79 12.03 15.50
C GLY A 691 14.13 12.31 14.81
N VAL A 692 15.19 12.56 15.58
CA VAL A 692 16.47 13.08 15.06
C VAL A 692 17.17 12.25 13.97
N ASN A 693 16.78 10.97 13.79
CA ASN A 693 17.32 10.06 12.77
C ASN A 693 16.18 9.40 11.95
N LYS A 694 15.09 10.13 11.72
CA LYS A 694 13.90 9.63 11.02
C LYS A 694 13.69 10.37 9.71
N GLN A 695 13.11 9.68 8.75
CA GLN A 695 12.88 10.19 7.39
C GLN A 695 11.38 10.35 7.13
N VAL A 696 11.03 11.38 6.37
CA VAL A 696 9.73 11.52 5.73
C VAL A 696 9.91 11.40 4.23
N SER A 697 9.18 10.50 3.58
CA SER A 697 9.25 10.31 2.13
C SER A 697 7.88 10.30 1.49
N LEU A 698 7.75 10.91 0.32
CA LEU A 698 6.61 10.69 -0.56
C LEU A 698 7.05 10.37 -1.99
N GLU A 699 6.36 9.40 -2.60
CA GLU A 699 6.56 8.98 -3.99
C GLU A 699 5.22 9.02 -4.74
N ILE A 700 5.17 9.71 -5.86
CA ILE A 700 4.06 9.64 -6.83
C ILE A 700 4.60 9.06 -8.14
N ALA A 701 4.18 7.84 -8.48
CA ALA A 701 4.62 7.10 -9.66
C ALA A 701 3.42 6.53 -10.43
N THR A 702 2.76 7.34 -11.26
CA THR A 702 1.53 6.94 -11.98
C THR A 702 1.44 7.53 -13.38
N THR A 703 0.85 6.77 -14.31
CA THR A 703 0.56 7.24 -15.67
C THR A 703 -0.87 7.76 -15.84
N LYS A 704 -1.70 7.73 -14.79
CA LYS A 704 -3.07 8.24 -14.82
C LYS A 704 -3.07 9.76 -14.89
N ALA A 705 -3.96 10.32 -15.70
CA ALA A 705 -4.10 11.77 -15.82
C ALA A 705 -4.89 12.33 -14.63
N PHE A 706 -4.45 13.48 -14.14
CA PHE A 706 -5.13 14.27 -13.09
C PHE A 706 -4.80 15.75 -13.28
N SER A 707 -5.57 16.62 -12.62
CA SER A 707 -5.40 18.07 -12.74
C SER A 707 -5.45 18.82 -11.40
N GLU A 708 -4.73 19.95 -11.36
CA GLU A 708 -4.70 20.91 -10.27
C GLU A 708 -4.26 20.35 -8.89
N ILE A 709 -3.49 19.26 -8.86
CA ILE A 709 -3.03 18.67 -7.59
C ILE A 709 -2.03 19.59 -6.88
N GLU A 710 -2.24 19.78 -5.58
CA GLU A 710 -1.27 20.42 -4.68
C GLU A 710 -0.48 19.33 -3.95
N LEU A 711 0.84 19.30 -4.16
CA LEU A 711 1.75 18.39 -3.48
C LEU A 711 2.58 19.14 -2.44
N LEU A 712 2.54 18.68 -1.19
CA LEU A 712 3.26 19.26 -0.06
C LEU A 712 4.20 18.21 0.54
N GLY A 713 5.43 18.57 0.87
CA GLY A 713 6.23 17.74 1.77
C GLY A 713 5.68 17.82 3.17
N ASP A 714 5.71 19.02 3.75
CA ASP A 714 5.10 19.31 5.05
C ASP A 714 4.17 20.52 4.99
N GLY A 715 2.90 20.30 5.36
CA GLY A 715 1.86 21.31 5.40
C GLY A 715 1.82 22.14 6.70
N GLY A 716 2.76 21.96 7.62
CA GLY A 716 2.78 22.67 8.91
C GLY A 716 3.32 24.09 8.81
N THR A 717 2.82 24.97 9.68
CA THR A 717 3.29 26.37 9.80
C THR A 717 4.33 26.56 10.92
N ALA A 718 4.58 25.51 11.71
CA ALA A 718 5.61 25.50 12.74
C ALA A 718 6.70 24.48 12.38
N ALA A 719 7.86 24.98 11.94
CA ALA A 719 8.97 24.16 11.45
C ALA A 719 9.52 23.18 12.51
N LYS A 720 9.54 23.59 13.79
CA LYS A 720 10.07 22.79 14.92
C LYS A 720 9.25 21.53 15.27
N GLU A 721 8.01 21.47 14.79
CA GLU A 721 7.10 20.36 15.09
C GLU A 721 7.27 19.20 14.09
N LEU A 722 7.91 19.46 12.94
CA LEU A 722 8.62 18.42 12.21
C LEU A 722 9.98 18.25 12.89
N ILE A 723 10.28 17.04 13.36
CA ILE A 723 11.52 16.69 14.08
C ILE A 723 12.47 15.92 13.15
N SER A 724 11.93 15.21 12.16
CA SER A 724 12.71 14.51 11.14
C SER A 724 13.64 15.49 10.40
N PRO A 725 14.95 15.24 10.32
CA PRO A 725 15.92 16.15 9.69
C PRO A 725 15.77 16.27 8.17
N GLN A 726 15.16 15.28 7.51
CA GLN A 726 15.11 15.19 6.05
C GLN A 726 13.71 14.83 5.55
N LEU A 727 13.33 15.47 4.45
CA LEU A 727 12.10 15.21 3.71
C LEU A 727 12.39 15.01 2.21
N ASP A 728 11.95 13.87 1.68
CA ASP A 728 12.18 13.50 0.28
C ASP A 728 10.86 13.38 -0.49
N LEU A 729 10.82 13.99 -1.67
CA LEU A 729 9.66 14.01 -2.55
C LEU A 729 10.09 13.57 -3.95
N THR A 730 9.52 12.47 -4.44
CA THR A 730 9.78 11.96 -5.78
C THR A 730 8.50 11.98 -6.62
N VAL A 731 8.56 12.59 -7.81
CA VAL A 731 7.43 12.72 -8.74
C VAL A 731 7.79 12.15 -10.11
N ASN A 732 7.05 11.14 -10.51
CA ASN A 732 7.07 10.52 -11.83
C ASN A 732 5.63 10.32 -12.32
N ALA A 733 5.01 11.41 -12.79
CA ALA A 733 3.63 11.45 -13.23
C ALA A 733 3.47 12.15 -14.59
N PRO A 734 3.91 11.53 -15.71
CA PRO A 734 4.02 12.20 -17.01
C PRO A 734 2.71 12.79 -17.55
N ASN A 735 1.56 12.26 -17.15
CA ASN A 735 0.23 12.77 -17.55
C ASN A 735 -0.45 13.62 -16.46
N GLY A 736 0.25 13.88 -15.35
CA GLY A 736 -0.25 14.61 -14.21
C GLY A 736 -0.01 16.11 -14.32
N HIS A 737 -1.02 16.92 -14.01
CA HIS A 737 -0.89 18.38 -13.92
C HIS A 737 -0.97 18.83 -12.47
N PHE A 738 0.12 19.46 -11.98
CA PHE A 738 0.22 19.97 -10.62
C PHE A 738 0.01 21.48 -10.62
N SER A 739 -0.82 21.97 -9.69
CA SER A 739 -0.92 23.42 -9.44
C SER A 739 0.26 23.92 -8.60
N LEU A 740 0.74 23.08 -7.68
CA LEU A 740 1.82 23.39 -6.75
C LEU A 740 2.57 22.11 -6.35
N ILE A 741 3.90 22.18 -6.33
CA ILE A 741 4.77 21.26 -5.60
C ILE A 741 5.56 22.09 -4.60
N GLN A 742 5.35 21.85 -3.32
CA GLN A 742 6.01 22.61 -2.26
C GLN A 742 6.67 21.69 -1.24
N GLY A 743 7.96 21.87 -0.99
CA GLY A 743 8.69 21.09 0.01
C GLY A 743 8.13 21.30 1.40
N MET A 744 8.19 22.53 1.91
CA MET A 744 7.59 22.87 3.20
C MET A 744 6.83 24.19 3.15
N ILE A 745 5.72 24.30 3.88
CA ILE A 745 5.05 25.59 4.10
C ILE A 745 5.93 26.52 4.93
N GLN A 746 6.59 26.02 5.97
CA GLN A 746 7.54 26.77 6.78
C GLN A 746 8.72 25.88 7.19
N ASN A 747 9.95 26.22 6.77
CA ASN A 747 11.17 25.48 7.17
C ASN A 747 12.08 26.29 8.12
N SER A 748 11.98 27.62 8.16
CA SER A 748 12.87 28.41 9.02
C SER A 748 12.39 28.53 10.45
N TYR A 749 13.37 28.50 11.36
CA TYR A 749 13.19 28.79 12.77
C TYR A 749 14.48 29.38 13.34
N ALA A 750 14.36 30.41 14.17
CA ALA A 750 15.49 31.11 14.78
C ALA A 750 16.56 31.59 13.77
N GLY A 751 16.14 31.97 12.55
CA GLY A 751 17.03 32.56 11.53
C GLY A 751 17.91 31.56 10.76
N ARG A 752 17.50 30.29 10.69
CA ARG A 752 18.10 29.24 9.84
C ARG A 752 17.03 28.25 9.37
N LEU A 753 17.33 27.49 8.30
CA LEU A 753 16.58 26.31 7.90
C LEU A 753 16.82 25.17 8.90
N LEU A 754 15.78 24.40 9.19
CA LEU A 754 15.88 23.25 10.10
C LEU A 754 16.02 21.92 9.37
N HIS A 755 15.38 21.78 8.20
CA HIS A 755 15.17 20.50 7.54
C HIS A 755 15.72 20.50 6.13
N GLU A 756 16.39 19.42 5.78
CA GLU A 756 16.78 19.13 4.41
C GLU A 756 15.55 18.73 3.59
N VAL A 757 15.43 19.30 2.40
CA VAL A 757 14.33 19.01 1.47
C VAL A 757 14.90 18.58 0.14
N VAL A 758 14.51 17.40 -0.32
CA VAL A 758 14.86 16.89 -1.66
C VAL A 758 13.60 16.80 -2.49
N LEU A 759 13.57 17.54 -3.61
CA LEU A 759 12.50 17.49 -4.61
C LEU A 759 13.06 16.87 -5.90
N ASP A 760 12.73 15.62 -6.18
CA ASP A 760 13.09 14.92 -7.41
C ASP A 760 11.88 14.80 -8.35
N VAL A 761 11.85 15.60 -9.41
CA VAL A 761 10.81 15.60 -10.43
C VAL A 761 11.35 14.94 -11.69
N GLN A 762 11.05 13.67 -11.89
CA GLN A 762 11.51 12.88 -13.04
C GLN A 762 10.60 13.03 -14.27
N ALA A 763 9.30 13.25 -14.04
CA ALA A 763 8.31 13.50 -15.08
C ALA A 763 7.05 14.18 -14.51
N ALA A 764 6.52 15.15 -15.24
CA ALA A 764 5.18 15.73 -15.03
C ALA A 764 4.63 16.26 -16.35
N GLY A 765 3.30 16.31 -16.50
CA GLY A 765 2.66 16.91 -17.68
C GLY A 765 2.80 18.43 -17.69
N SER A 766 2.46 19.07 -16.58
CA SER A 766 2.83 20.46 -16.29
C SER A 766 2.80 20.75 -14.79
N ILE A 767 3.54 21.77 -14.37
CA ILE A 767 3.59 22.23 -12.99
C ILE A 767 3.38 23.74 -12.96
N GLY A 768 2.40 24.22 -12.20
CA GLY A 768 2.21 25.66 -11.96
C GLY A 768 3.42 26.22 -11.21
N LYS A 769 3.58 25.85 -9.94
CA LYS A 769 4.68 26.37 -9.10
C LYS A 769 5.45 25.26 -8.40
N ILE A 770 6.77 25.43 -8.30
CA ILE A 770 7.63 24.68 -7.37
C ILE A 770 8.16 25.64 -6.32
N ILE A 771 7.98 25.32 -5.04
CA ILE A 771 8.46 26.12 -3.92
C ILE A 771 9.24 25.21 -2.97
N GLY A 772 10.55 25.37 -2.83
CA GLY A 772 11.32 24.55 -1.89
C GLY A 772 10.87 24.73 -0.44
N SER A 773 10.70 25.99 -0.01
CA SER A 773 10.18 26.37 1.31
C SER A 773 9.35 27.65 1.21
N GLY A 774 8.23 27.77 1.93
CA GLY A 774 7.33 28.93 1.87
C GLY A 774 7.79 30.19 2.63
N ASP A 775 9.02 30.24 3.11
CA ASP A 775 9.52 31.32 3.98
C ASP A 775 9.73 32.65 3.22
N PRO A 776 9.09 33.76 3.63
CA PRO A 776 9.31 35.09 3.04
C PRO A 776 10.70 35.69 3.30
N THR A 777 11.53 35.09 4.17
CA THR A 777 12.86 35.59 4.56
C THR A 777 14.04 34.81 3.96
N PHE A 778 13.78 33.96 2.96
CA PHE A 778 14.79 33.15 2.26
C PHE A 778 15.87 34.04 1.60
N SER A 779 17.00 34.25 2.28
CA SER A 779 18.01 35.29 1.96
C SER A 779 19.43 34.84 2.28
N ASN A 780 20.44 35.59 1.82
CA ASN A 780 21.86 35.30 2.07
C ASN A 780 22.15 35.01 3.54
N ARG A 781 21.59 35.83 4.44
CA ARG A 781 21.79 35.68 5.89
C ARG A 781 21.15 34.40 6.44
N LEU A 782 19.97 34.02 5.95
CA LEU A 782 19.31 32.79 6.40
C LEU A 782 20.15 31.57 5.99
N ILE A 783 20.53 31.50 4.70
CA ILE A 783 21.23 30.34 4.15
C ILE A 783 22.63 30.21 4.72
N ALA A 784 23.38 31.31 4.90
CA ALA A 784 24.69 31.27 5.53
C ALA A 784 24.69 30.75 6.99
N ASN A 785 23.54 30.85 7.69
CA ASN A 785 23.38 30.33 9.05
C ASN A 785 22.78 28.90 9.09
N SER A 786 22.52 28.30 7.93
CA SER A 786 21.85 27.01 7.80
C SER A 786 22.85 25.92 7.41
N THR A 787 22.68 24.73 7.98
CA THR A 787 23.36 23.51 7.51
C THR A 787 22.47 22.65 6.63
N ALA A 788 21.15 22.81 6.75
CA ALA A 788 20.17 22.13 5.93
C ALA A 788 20.04 22.82 4.56
N GLU A 789 19.82 22.00 3.53
CA GLU A 789 19.73 22.43 2.13
C GLU A 789 18.36 22.11 1.52
N ILE A 790 18.03 22.82 0.44
CA ILE A 790 16.87 22.56 -0.40
C ILE A 790 17.38 22.21 -1.79
N LEU A 791 17.30 20.93 -2.13
CA LEU A 791 17.82 20.31 -3.35
C LEU A 791 16.67 20.05 -4.32
N LEU A 792 16.78 20.55 -5.55
CA LEU A 792 15.82 20.27 -6.62
C LEU A 792 16.51 19.51 -7.76
N GLN A 793 15.88 18.44 -8.23
CA GLN A 793 16.28 17.69 -9.42
C GLN A 793 15.12 17.71 -10.42
N LEU A 794 15.41 18.14 -11.65
CA LEU A 794 14.43 18.34 -12.71
C LEU A 794 14.79 17.49 -13.93
N GLY A 795 13.98 16.46 -14.19
CA GLY A 795 14.08 15.54 -15.32
C GLY A 795 12.88 15.64 -16.27
N ALA A 796 13.13 15.34 -17.53
CA ALA A 796 12.11 15.36 -18.59
C ALA A 796 12.09 14.05 -19.39
N SER A 797 11.77 12.94 -18.73
CA SER A 797 11.80 11.60 -19.35
C SER A 797 10.87 11.41 -20.58
N GLN A 798 9.90 12.33 -20.82
CA GLN A 798 8.96 12.28 -21.95
C GLN A 798 9.05 13.46 -22.93
N LYS A 799 10.21 14.13 -23.04
CA LYS A 799 10.61 15.17 -24.05
C LYS A 799 10.78 16.58 -23.48
N GLU A 800 9.87 17.07 -22.65
CA GLU A 800 9.98 18.41 -22.03
C GLU A 800 9.18 18.49 -20.72
N LEU A 801 9.74 19.15 -19.70
CA LEU A 801 9.08 19.47 -18.45
C LEU A 801 8.66 20.94 -18.45
N ALA A 802 7.36 21.20 -18.48
CA ALA A 802 6.81 22.56 -18.40
C ALA A 802 6.51 22.94 -16.94
N VAL A 803 7.17 23.98 -16.44
CA VAL A 803 6.96 24.54 -15.10
C VAL A 803 6.67 26.04 -15.25
N GLU A 804 5.67 26.65 -14.61
CA GLU A 804 5.53 28.12 -14.74
C GLU A 804 6.58 28.83 -13.88
N GLU A 805 6.65 28.51 -12.58
CA GLU A 805 7.49 29.23 -11.63
C GLU A 805 8.23 28.31 -10.64
N ILE A 806 9.48 28.64 -10.30
CA ILE A 806 10.31 27.94 -9.30
C ILE A 806 10.89 28.95 -8.31
N TYR A 807 10.73 28.68 -7.00
CA TYR A 807 11.17 29.56 -5.93
C TYR A 807 11.86 28.82 -4.77
N ASN A 808 12.74 29.54 -4.07
CA ASN A 808 13.27 29.17 -2.74
C ASN A 808 14.07 27.86 -2.73
N PHE A 809 15.28 27.89 -3.30
CA PHE A 809 16.19 26.75 -3.38
C PHE A 809 17.64 27.11 -3.02
N THR A 810 18.38 26.14 -2.49
CA THR A 810 19.84 26.29 -2.30
C THR A 810 20.61 25.65 -3.44
N GLN A 811 20.12 24.54 -3.98
CA GLN A 811 20.67 23.88 -5.16
C GLN A 811 19.55 23.39 -6.09
N ALA A 812 19.76 23.49 -7.39
CA ALA A 812 18.87 22.99 -8.42
C ALA A 812 19.69 22.34 -9.54
N THR A 813 19.26 21.19 -10.03
CA THR A 813 19.92 20.46 -11.13
C THR A 813 18.91 20.14 -12.21
N VAL A 814 19.19 20.56 -13.45
CA VAL A 814 18.51 20.02 -14.63
C VAL A 814 19.29 18.78 -15.06
N LEU A 815 18.61 17.63 -15.04
CA LEU A 815 19.23 16.33 -15.28
C LEU A 815 19.70 16.17 -16.73
N GLU A 816 20.59 15.21 -16.96
CA GLU A 816 21.19 14.95 -18.27
C GLU A 816 20.12 14.78 -19.35
N ASN A 817 20.38 15.39 -20.52
CA ASN A 817 19.49 15.34 -21.69
C ASN A 817 18.02 15.73 -21.43
N SER A 818 17.74 16.45 -20.34
CA SER A 818 16.39 16.93 -20.00
C SER A 818 16.16 18.34 -20.52
N ARG A 819 14.98 18.58 -21.08
CA ARG A 819 14.51 19.90 -21.49
C ARG A 819 13.47 20.42 -20.49
N VAL A 820 13.75 21.55 -19.86
CA VAL A 820 12.86 22.21 -18.89
C VAL A 820 12.53 23.61 -19.40
N SER A 821 11.25 23.95 -19.45
CA SER A 821 10.79 25.28 -19.86
C SER A 821 9.99 25.93 -18.74
N LEU A 822 10.31 27.19 -18.44
CA LEU A 822 9.65 27.96 -17.39
C LEU A 822 9.58 29.46 -17.59
N GLN A 823 8.65 30.12 -16.88
CA GLN A 823 8.56 31.57 -16.86
C GLN A 823 9.63 32.14 -15.93
N THR A 824 9.66 31.67 -14.68
CA THR A 824 10.48 32.29 -13.64
C THR A 824 11.18 31.25 -12.78
N MET A 825 12.48 31.37 -12.57
CA MET A 825 13.23 30.62 -11.55
C MET A 825 14.01 31.59 -10.67
N LYS A 826 13.71 31.62 -9.37
CA LYS A 826 14.42 32.46 -8.40
C LYS A 826 14.85 31.63 -7.21
N ASN A 827 16.12 31.72 -6.85
CA ASN A 827 16.63 31.15 -5.61
C ASN A 827 15.89 31.68 -4.37
N ALA A 828 15.27 32.86 -4.44
CA ALA A 828 14.35 33.40 -3.43
C ALA A 828 13.12 34.09 -4.04
N TYR A 829 11.95 33.87 -3.43
CA TYR A 829 10.69 34.51 -3.83
C TYR A 829 10.75 36.04 -3.80
N GLY A 830 11.46 36.61 -2.81
CA GLY A 830 11.64 38.06 -2.65
C GLY A 830 12.67 38.71 -3.56
N ALA A 831 13.33 37.97 -4.46
CA ALA A 831 14.38 38.47 -5.31
C ALA A 831 13.84 39.33 -6.48
N THR A 832 14.16 40.63 -6.43
CA THR A 832 13.91 41.61 -7.49
C THR A 832 15.23 42.05 -8.12
N ASN A 833 15.16 42.81 -9.21
CA ASN A 833 16.36 43.26 -9.92
C ASN A 833 17.18 44.23 -9.06
N GLU A 834 16.51 45.01 -8.21
CA GLU A 834 17.12 46.04 -7.37
C GLU A 834 17.80 45.47 -6.12
N ASN A 835 17.34 44.31 -5.63
CA ASN A 835 17.75 43.79 -4.32
C ASN A 835 18.57 42.49 -4.41
N PHE A 836 18.68 41.88 -5.59
CA PHE A 836 19.40 40.62 -5.79
C PHE A 836 20.88 40.72 -5.36
N ALA A 837 21.56 41.75 -5.85
CA ALA A 837 22.98 41.98 -5.61
C ALA A 837 23.34 42.26 -4.14
N THR A 838 22.36 42.58 -3.28
CA THR A 838 22.59 42.83 -1.85
C THR A 838 22.12 41.68 -0.96
N HIS A 839 21.04 41.00 -1.31
CA HIS A 839 20.36 40.07 -0.40
C HIS A 839 20.25 38.61 -0.86
N TYR A 840 20.45 38.31 -2.15
CA TYR A 840 20.15 36.98 -2.70
C TYR A 840 21.24 36.36 -3.58
N HIS A 841 22.36 37.04 -3.80
CA HIS A 841 23.42 36.59 -4.71
C HIS A 841 24.39 35.53 -4.15
N GLN A 842 24.34 35.18 -2.86
CA GLN A 842 25.36 34.33 -2.21
C GLN A 842 24.99 32.84 -2.12
N PHE A 843 23.80 32.44 -2.56
CA PHE A 843 23.32 31.06 -2.54
C PHE A 843 22.46 30.77 -3.78
N GLY A 844 22.05 29.51 -3.97
CA GLY A 844 21.36 29.08 -5.18
C GLY A 844 22.39 28.68 -6.21
N GLU A 845 22.72 27.40 -6.25
CA GLU A 845 23.56 26.80 -7.27
C GLU A 845 22.65 26.09 -8.28
N LEU A 846 22.66 26.57 -9.52
CA LEU A 846 21.95 25.93 -10.63
C LEU A 846 22.97 25.16 -11.48
N THR A 847 22.79 23.85 -11.59
CA THR A 847 23.59 22.99 -12.46
C THR A 847 22.79 22.55 -13.67
N LEU A 848 23.31 22.81 -14.86
CA LEU A 848 22.84 22.21 -16.11
C LEU A 848 23.76 21.04 -16.45
N SER A 849 23.23 19.82 -16.35
CA SER A 849 23.98 18.58 -16.64
C SER A 849 24.28 18.43 -18.14
N GLU A 850 25.03 17.39 -18.52
CA GLU A 850 25.42 17.19 -19.92
C GLU A 850 24.18 17.10 -20.83
N GLY A 851 24.15 17.93 -21.88
CA GLY A 851 23.02 18.01 -22.81
C GLY A 851 21.71 18.55 -22.23
N ALA A 852 21.70 19.07 -21.00
CA ALA A 852 20.52 19.68 -20.39
C ALA A 852 20.14 21.00 -21.10
N CYS A 853 18.84 21.26 -21.22
CA CYS A 853 18.31 22.50 -21.80
C CYS A 853 17.35 23.17 -20.82
N LEU A 854 17.63 24.43 -20.47
CA LEU A 854 16.76 25.27 -19.66
C LEU A 854 16.28 26.46 -20.48
N ALA A 855 14.97 26.56 -20.75
CA ALA A 855 14.36 27.75 -21.32
C ALA A 855 13.63 28.55 -20.24
N VAL A 856 14.01 29.82 -20.06
CA VAL A 856 13.52 30.65 -18.94
C VAL A 856 13.37 32.12 -19.34
N ASN A 857 12.26 32.76 -18.93
CA ASN A 857 12.06 34.20 -19.14
C ASN A 857 12.78 35.05 -18.07
N GLU A 858 12.79 34.60 -16.82
CA GLU A 858 13.46 35.26 -15.70
C GLU A 858 14.20 34.24 -14.83
N LEU A 859 15.53 34.39 -14.67
CA LEU A 859 16.39 33.55 -13.85
C LEU A 859 17.15 34.40 -12.83
N LYS A 860 17.03 34.06 -11.54
CA LYS A 860 17.84 34.63 -10.46
C LYS A 860 18.45 33.51 -9.63
N THR A 861 19.77 33.36 -9.70
CA THR A 861 20.49 32.28 -9.01
C THR A 861 21.87 32.76 -8.59
N GLY A 862 22.42 32.33 -7.46
CA GLY A 862 23.74 32.76 -7.02
C GLY A 862 24.84 32.32 -7.99
N SER A 863 24.80 31.05 -8.42
CA SER A 863 25.72 30.52 -9.41
C SER A 863 25.03 29.66 -10.46
N LEU A 864 25.63 29.62 -11.65
CA LEU A 864 25.23 28.77 -12.77
C LEU A 864 26.44 27.95 -13.23
N ALA A 865 26.38 26.64 -13.00
CA ALA A 865 27.32 25.66 -13.53
C ALA A 865 26.73 24.99 -14.78
N ALA A 866 27.53 24.85 -15.82
CA ALA A 866 27.08 24.25 -17.08
C ALA A 866 28.06 23.17 -17.56
N ALA A 867 27.56 21.95 -17.71
CA ALA A 867 28.29 20.85 -18.30
C ALA A 867 28.41 21.01 -19.83
N LYS A 868 29.09 20.04 -20.46
CA LYS A 868 29.25 20.00 -21.91
C LYS A 868 27.86 19.98 -22.61
N ASN A 869 27.73 20.74 -23.70
CA ASN A 869 26.51 20.83 -24.51
C ASN A 869 25.25 21.30 -23.75
N ALA A 870 25.39 21.88 -22.56
CA ALA A 870 24.27 22.45 -21.84
C ALA A 870 23.80 23.75 -22.52
N GLU A 871 22.48 23.91 -22.65
CA GLU A 871 21.84 25.06 -23.28
C GLU A 871 20.99 25.88 -22.30
N LEU A 872 21.13 27.21 -22.36
CA LEU A 872 20.27 28.18 -21.67
C LEU A 872 19.55 29.05 -22.70
N HIS A 873 18.22 29.05 -22.71
CA HIS A 873 17.42 29.89 -23.60
C HIS A 873 16.78 31.02 -22.80
N SER A 874 16.99 32.28 -23.20
CA SER A 874 16.41 33.42 -22.49
C SER A 874 16.12 34.61 -23.41
N PRO A 875 15.29 35.58 -22.96
CA PRO A 875 15.18 36.87 -23.62
C PRO A 875 16.52 37.63 -23.64
N ALA A 876 16.74 38.44 -24.68
CA ALA A 876 17.89 39.33 -24.79
C ALA A 876 17.71 40.62 -23.95
N GLU A 877 17.64 40.45 -22.63
CA GLU A 877 17.51 41.51 -21.63
C GLU A 877 18.38 41.20 -20.42
N ALA A 878 19.20 42.16 -19.98
CA ALA A 878 20.07 41.93 -18.84
C ALA A 878 19.31 41.68 -17.52
N SER A 879 18.09 42.20 -17.42
CA SER A 879 17.18 41.93 -16.31
C SER A 879 16.59 40.53 -16.32
N ALA A 880 16.74 39.77 -17.41
CA ALA A 880 16.23 38.41 -17.51
C ALA A 880 17.07 37.43 -16.69
N ILE A 881 18.37 37.66 -16.51
CA ILE A 881 19.26 36.76 -15.79
C ILE A 881 20.09 37.54 -14.77
N HIS A 882 19.98 37.20 -13.49
CA HIS A 882 20.85 37.70 -12.42
C HIS A 882 21.63 36.56 -11.78
N LEU A 883 22.95 36.73 -11.68
CA LEU A 883 23.81 35.78 -10.96
C LEU A 883 25.07 36.43 -10.38
N ARG A 884 25.75 35.73 -9.48
CA ARG A 884 27.05 36.17 -8.94
C ARG A 884 28.21 35.55 -9.72
N LYS A 885 28.09 34.28 -10.10
CA LYS A 885 29.18 33.49 -10.71
C LYS A 885 28.67 32.56 -11.81
N LEU A 886 29.28 32.61 -12.98
CA LEU A 886 29.11 31.63 -14.07
C LEU A 886 30.34 30.70 -14.11
N ASP A 887 30.10 29.38 -14.14
CA ASP A 887 31.16 28.36 -14.04
C ASP A 887 30.93 27.16 -15.00
N PRO A 888 31.11 27.36 -16.32
CA PRO A 888 30.93 26.29 -17.29
C PRO A 888 32.20 25.43 -17.37
N THR A 889 31.99 24.12 -17.54
CA THR A 889 33.08 23.15 -17.80
C THR A 889 33.77 23.39 -19.16
N THR A 890 33.03 23.94 -20.13
CA THR A 890 33.51 24.34 -21.47
C THR A 890 32.91 25.71 -21.83
N LYS A 891 31.96 25.78 -22.77
CA LYS A 891 31.18 26.99 -23.08
C LYS A 891 29.71 26.77 -22.75
N LEU A 892 29.10 27.72 -22.05
CA LEU A 892 27.64 27.79 -21.98
C LEU A 892 27.10 28.12 -23.37
N THR A 893 26.20 27.27 -23.88
CA THR A 893 25.47 27.57 -25.11
C THR A 893 24.21 28.34 -24.77
N TRP A 894 24.09 29.56 -25.27
CA TRP A 894 22.90 30.38 -25.11
C TRP A 894 22.10 30.45 -26.40
N ARG A 895 20.76 30.44 -26.30
CA ARG A 895 19.89 30.70 -27.44
C ARG A 895 18.90 31.81 -27.14
N LEU A 896 18.70 32.68 -28.12
CA LEU A 896 17.70 33.73 -28.04
C LEU A 896 16.29 33.13 -28.05
N LEU A 897 15.54 33.40 -26.98
CA LEU A 897 14.18 32.86 -26.84
C LEU A 897 13.14 33.60 -27.70
N ASN A 898 13.26 34.93 -27.80
CA ASN A 898 12.33 35.79 -28.53
C ASN A 898 13.09 36.71 -29.49
N GLU A 899 12.62 36.86 -30.72
CA GLU A 899 13.27 37.72 -31.72
C GLU A 899 13.48 39.14 -31.20
N LYS A 900 14.73 39.61 -31.28
CA LYS A 900 15.12 40.96 -30.88
C LYS A 900 16.28 41.45 -31.74
N MET A 901 16.23 42.70 -32.16
CA MET A 901 17.32 43.30 -32.93
C MET A 901 18.52 43.63 -32.03
N PRO A 902 19.77 43.33 -32.45
CA PRO A 902 20.99 43.69 -31.73
C PRO A 902 21.09 45.21 -31.50
N GLN A 903 21.64 45.60 -30.35
CA GLN A 903 21.87 46.99 -29.96
C GLN A 903 23.37 47.27 -29.81
N LYS A 904 23.74 48.54 -29.67
CA LYS A 904 25.12 48.90 -29.33
C LYS A 904 25.41 48.55 -27.88
N VAL A 905 26.41 47.71 -27.65
CA VAL A 905 26.90 47.31 -26.33
C VAL A 905 28.38 47.68 -26.21
N GLN A 906 28.82 48.03 -25.00
CA GLN A 906 30.20 48.42 -24.70
C GLN A 906 30.80 47.35 -23.79
N GLY A 907 31.81 46.62 -24.28
CA GLY A 907 32.51 45.58 -23.51
C GLY A 907 33.99 45.90 -23.26
N ASP A 908 34.57 45.17 -22.33
CA ASP A 908 35.98 45.22 -21.94
C ASP A 908 36.86 44.47 -22.95
N TYR A 909 36.36 43.37 -23.54
CA TYR A 909 37.12 42.57 -24.49
C TYR A 909 37.12 43.15 -25.91
N PHE A 910 36.01 43.67 -26.41
CA PHE A 910 35.88 44.06 -27.84
C PHE A 910 35.41 45.50 -28.09
N ASP A 911 35.46 46.38 -27.10
CA ASP A 911 35.01 47.78 -27.20
C ASP A 911 33.52 47.87 -27.62
N GLN A 912 33.08 48.95 -28.29
CA GLN A 912 31.71 49.08 -28.78
C GLN A 912 31.40 48.11 -29.93
N GLN A 913 30.42 47.22 -29.72
CA GLN A 913 29.95 46.23 -30.70
C GLN A 913 28.42 46.23 -30.84
N LYS A 914 27.89 45.51 -31.83
CA LYS A 914 26.47 45.10 -31.85
C LYS A 914 26.28 43.83 -31.05
N GLY A 915 25.21 43.75 -30.28
CA GLY A 915 24.91 42.58 -29.47
C GLY A 915 23.74 42.80 -28.52
N PHE A 916 23.72 42.02 -27.45
CA PHE A 916 22.70 42.06 -26.41
C PHE A 916 23.36 42.07 -25.03
N ALA A 917 22.78 42.81 -24.09
CA ALA A 917 23.04 42.55 -22.69
C ALA A 917 22.06 41.47 -22.21
N ILE A 918 22.59 40.32 -21.78
CA ILE A 918 21.79 39.10 -21.55
C ILE A 918 21.74 38.67 -20.08
N MET A 919 22.67 39.15 -19.26
CA MET A 919 22.70 38.86 -17.83
C MET A 919 23.37 39.99 -17.04
N GLN A 920 23.05 40.10 -15.77
CA GLN A 920 23.65 41.06 -14.83
C GLN A 920 24.33 40.32 -13.68
N PHE A 921 25.54 40.75 -13.35
CA PHE A 921 26.39 40.17 -12.32
C PHE A 921 26.36 40.97 -11.01
N ALA A 922 26.26 40.25 -9.89
CA ALA A 922 26.33 40.81 -8.54
C ALA A 922 27.77 40.89 -7.96
N GLY A 923 28.79 40.83 -8.82
CA GLY A 923 30.20 40.81 -8.47
C GLY A 923 31.08 40.48 -9.67
N ASN A 924 32.38 40.27 -9.46
CA ASN A 924 33.36 40.13 -10.55
C ASN A 924 33.85 38.67 -10.74
N GLU A 925 33.17 37.69 -10.14
CA GLU A 925 33.57 36.27 -10.18
C GLU A 925 32.94 35.57 -11.39
N GLY A 926 33.75 34.88 -12.21
CA GLY A 926 33.22 34.06 -13.32
C GLY A 926 32.34 34.87 -14.27
N LEU A 927 32.82 36.02 -14.77
CA LEU A 927 32.10 36.86 -15.73
C LEU A 927 31.99 36.18 -17.11
N LEU A 928 31.15 36.74 -17.98
CA LEU A 928 31.03 36.31 -19.37
C LEU A 928 32.28 36.72 -20.16
N THR A 929 32.89 35.78 -20.88
CA THR A 929 34.15 35.96 -21.63
C THR A 929 34.09 35.23 -22.97
N PRO A 930 35.02 35.51 -23.90
CA PRO A 930 35.07 34.78 -25.17
C PRO A 930 35.30 33.27 -25.00
N THR A 931 35.95 32.85 -23.90
CA THR A 931 36.34 31.46 -23.66
C THR A 931 35.27 30.59 -23.01
N ASN A 932 34.25 31.18 -22.39
CA ASN A 932 33.28 30.44 -21.57
C ASN A 932 31.82 30.53 -22.07
N PHE A 933 31.58 31.21 -23.19
CA PHE A 933 30.25 31.46 -23.72
C PHE A 933 30.20 31.40 -25.24
N ILE A 934 29.10 30.85 -25.77
CA ILE A 934 28.71 30.96 -27.18
C ILE A 934 27.19 31.11 -27.27
N GLY A 935 26.71 32.03 -28.09
CA GLY A 935 25.29 32.36 -28.23
C GLY A 935 24.78 32.23 -29.65
N PHE A 936 23.49 31.93 -29.82
CA PHE A 936 22.83 31.85 -31.14
C PHE A 936 21.47 32.54 -31.15
N ASP A 937 21.13 33.21 -32.25
CA ASP A 937 19.77 33.66 -32.50
C ASP A 937 18.94 32.66 -33.33
N THR A 938 17.68 33.01 -33.61
CA THR A 938 16.74 32.18 -34.36
C THR A 938 17.14 31.97 -35.82
N ALA A 939 18.00 32.83 -36.38
CA ALA A 939 18.54 32.71 -37.73
C ALA A 939 19.89 31.95 -37.76
N GLY A 940 20.40 31.52 -36.60
CA GLY A 940 21.69 30.84 -36.48
C GLY A 940 22.88 31.79 -36.44
N GLN A 941 22.69 33.11 -36.30
CA GLN A 941 23.81 34.03 -36.13
C GLN A 941 24.45 33.82 -34.76
N VAL A 942 25.78 33.89 -34.69
CA VAL A 942 26.54 33.58 -33.48
C VAL A 942 26.96 34.85 -32.71
N TYR A 943 27.01 34.69 -31.39
CA TYR A 943 27.44 35.70 -30.45
C TYR A 943 28.54 35.12 -29.54
N THR A 944 29.59 35.90 -29.29
CA THR A 944 30.65 35.60 -28.31
C THR A 944 30.38 36.31 -26.99
N GLY A 945 31.00 35.85 -25.91
CA GLY A 945 30.89 36.51 -24.61
C GLY A 945 31.82 37.71 -24.47
N ASP A 946 31.31 38.78 -23.86
CA ASP A 946 32.05 39.97 -23.38
C ASP A 946 31.40 40.46 -22.06
N THR A 947 32.04 41.39 -21.34
CA THR A 947 31.54 41.97 -20.09
C THR A 947 31.96 43.43 -19.95
N ASN A 948 31.29 44.19 -19.09
CA ASN A 948 31.71 45.54 -18.68
C ASN A 948 31.86 45.67 -17.15
N GLY A 949 32.08 44.53 -16.48
CA GLY A 949 32.16 44.41 -15.02
C GLY A 949 30.81 44.16 -14.33
N GLU A 950 29.71 44.73 -14.83
CA GLU A 950 28.36 44.53 -14.24
C GLU A 950 27.43 43.68 -15.12
N MET A 951 27.63 43.70 -16.43
CA MET A 951 26.74 43.06 -17.41
C MET A 951 27.50 42.00 -18.19
N GLY A 952 26.83 40.88 -18.48
CA GLY A 952 27.25 39.90 -19.48
C GLY A 952 26.66 40.25 -20.84
N LEU A 953 27.52 40.33 -21.85
CA LEU A 953 27.19 40.81 -23.18
C LEU A 953 27.37 39.68 -24.20
N ALA A 954 26.31 39.37 -24.94
CA ALA A 954 26.38 38.53 -26.13
C ALA A 954 26.68 39.43 -27.33
N VAL A 955 27.94 39.44 -27.75
CA VAL A 955 28.46 40.29 -28.82
C VAL A 955 28.41 39.54 -30.15
N ALA A 956 27.80 40.13 -31.17
CA ALA A 956 27.75 39.52 -32.51
C ALA A 956 29.17 39.31 -33.01
N ALA A 957 29.47 38.10 -33.49
CA ALA A 957 30.80 37.72 -33.93
C ALA A 957 30.75 36.71 -35.07
N THR A 958 31.88 36.54 -35.75
CA THR A 958 32.16 35.37 -36.58
C THR A 958 33.10 34.48 -35.79
N ILE A 959 32.72 33.24 -35.52
CA ILE A 959 33.51 32.31 -34.71
C ILE A 959 33.92 31.12 -35.58
N ILE A 960 35.21 30.78 -35.58
CA ILE A 960 35.76 29.67 -36.37
C ILE A 960 36.52 28.76 -35.41
N ASP A 961 35.93 27.61 -35.12
CA ASP A 961 36.64 26.48 -34.52
C ASP A 961 37.25 25.65 -35.63
N TYR A 962 38.56 25.45 -35.58
CA TYR A 962 39.27 24.70 -36.61
C TYR A 962 40.12 23.58 -36.03
N GLN A 963 40.18 22.47 -36.76
CA GLN A 963 41.00 21.31 -36.43
C GLN A 963 41.57 20.64 -37.69
N ALA A 964 42.88 20.40 -37.69
CA ALA A 964 43.57 19.55 -38.66
C ALA A 964 43.49 18.08 -38.19
N VAL A 965 42.62 17.29 -38.79
CA VAL A 965 42.19 15.96 -38.30
C VAL A 965 43.34 14.94 -38.22
N ASP A 966 44.31 15.03 -39.12
CA ASP A 966 45.44 14.10 -39.22
C ASP A 966 46.79 14.67 -38.75
N GLN A 967 46.83 15.94 -38.32
CA GLN A 967 48.05 16.71 -38.02
C GLN A 967 49.12 16.70 -39.13
N GLN A 968 48.77 16.28 -40.35
CA GLN A 968 49.65 16.27 -41.51
C GLN A 968 49.65 17.63 -42.21
N GLY A 969 48.95 18.62 -41.68
CA GLY A 969 48.95 20.00 -42.15
C GLY A 969 48.58 20.97 -41.03
N LYS A 970 48.52 22.23 -41.39
CA LYS A 970 48.27 23.39 -40.53
C LYS A 970 47.11 24.21 -41.10
N ILE A 971 46.33 24.81 -40.21
CA ILE A 971 45.31 25.79 -40.54
C ILE A 971 45.82 27.13 -40.01
N ILE A 972 46.00 28.11 -40.90
CA ILE A 972 46.47 29.45 -40.54
C ILE A 972 45.49 30.51 -41.04
N HIS A 973 45.50 31.70 -40.45
CA HIS A 973 44.68 32.84 -40.88
C HIS A 973 45.54 34.10 -41.07
N ASP A 974 45.06 35.04 -41.87
CA ASP A 974 45.70 36.33 -42.17
C ASP A 974 45.48 37.42 -41.11
N LEU A 975 44.72 37.14 -40.04
CA LEU A 975 44.44 38.11 -38.99
C LEU A 975 45.60 38.30 -37.98
N PRO A 976 45.90 39.54 -37.56
CA PRO A 976 46.93 39.83 -36.57
C PRO A 976 46.45 39.57 -35.13
N LEU A 977 46.94 38.50 -34.49
CA LEU A 977 46.64 38.18 -33.09
C LEU A 977 47.59 38.90 -32.12
N GLN A 978 47.06 39.39 -31.01
CA GLN A 978 47.87 39.96 -29.93
C GLN A 978 48.43 38.85 -29.03
N PRO A 979 49.69 38.94 -28.55
CA PRO A 979 50.25 37.96 -27.62
C PRO A 979 49.39 37.79 -26.38
N ASN A 980 49.00 36.55 -26.07
CA ASN A 980 48.14 36.21 -24.93
C ASN A 980 46.82 37.01 -24.88
N ASN A 981 46.32 37.50 -26.02
CA ASN A 981 45.11 38.34 -26.11
C ASN A 981 45.18 39.61 -25.23
N GLN A 982 46.34 40.28 -25.17
CA GLN A 982 46.54 41.51 -24.40
C GLN A 982 47.33 42.58 -25.18
N PRO A 983 47.11 43.88 -24.92
CA PRO A 983 46.12 44.46 -24.00
C PRO A 983 44.69 44.49 -24.61
N LEU A 984 43.67 44.46 -23.76
CA LEU A 984 42.26 44.71 -24.14
C LEU A 984 42.01 46.21 -24.41
N PRO A 985 41.04 46.60 -25.28
CA PRO A 985 40.16 45.75 -26.08
C PRO A 985 40.85 45.21 -27.36
N LEU A 986 40.37 44.07 -27.85
CA LEU A 986 40.89 43.33 -28.99
C LEU A 986 40.03 43.54 -30.23
N LYS A 987 40.65 43.43 -31.41
CA LYS A 987 39.95 43.36 -32.70
C LYS A 987 39.65 41.92 -33.14
N VAL A 988 40.41 40.97 -32.62
CA VAL A 988 40.31 39.54 -32.91
C VAL A 988 40.78 38.82 -31.67
N TRP A 989 40.05 37.80 -31.24
CA TRP A 989 40.49 36.89 -30.19
C TRP A 989 40.88 35.56 -30.84
N GLY A 990 42.05 35.04 -30.46
CA GLY A 990 42.54 33.74 -30.93
C GLY A 990 42.96 32.87 -29.77
N SER A 991 42.68 31.58 -29.85
CA SER A 991 43.21 30.57 -28.93
C SER A 991 43.59 29.30 -29.70
N GLY A 992 44.48 28.50 -29.12
CA GLY A 992 45.01 27.29 -29.77
C GLY A 992 46.30 27.52 -30.56
N ASP A 993 46.59 26.60 -31.46
CA ASP A 993 47.77 26.59 -32.31
C ASP A 993 47.40 26.37 -33.79
N GLU A 994 48.41 26.21 -34.64
CA GLU A 994 48.26 25.96 -36.08
C GLU A 994 47.60 24.62 -36.45
N TYR A 995 47.29 23.76 -35.48
CA TYR A 995 46.64 22.45 -35.67
C TYR A 995 45.20 22.43 -35.16
N SER A 996 44.93 23.12 -34.06
CA SER A 996 43.58 23.29 -33.56
C SER A 996 43.47 24.58 -32.77
N GLY A 997 42.40 25.32 -33.01
CA GLY A 997 42.17 26.57 -32.32
C GLY A 997 40.79 27.14 -32.57
N GLU A 998 40.56 28.28 -31.93
CA GLU A 998 39.34 29.07 -32.07
C GLU A 998 39.72 30.50 -32.42
N LEU A 999 39.03 31.05 -33.42
CA LEU A 999 39.13 32.44 -33.84
C LEU A 999 37.78 33.13 -33.66
N ILE A 1000 37.76 34.26 -32.97
CA ILE A 1000 36.56 35.06 -32.71
C ILE A 1000 36.78 36.47 -33.25
N ILE A 1001 35.92 36.88 -34.18
CA ILE A 1001 35.98 38.18 -34.86
C ILE A 1001 34.70 38.97 -34.56
N PRO A 1002 34.76 40.01 -33.72
CA PRO A 1002 33.61 40.83 -33.38
C PRO A 1002 33.04 41.56 -34.60
N GLY A 1003 31.71 41.63 -34.72
CA GLY A 1003 31.03 42.04 -35.94
C GLY A 1003 31.32 43.47 -36.43
N GLU A 1004 31.57 44.44 -35.53
CA GLU A 1004 31.83 45.83 -35.94
C GLU A 1004 33.27 46.07 -36.40
N THR A 1005 34.17 45.08 -36.26
CA THR A 1005 35.56 45.21 -36.72
C THR A 1005 35.69 45.15 -38.24
N LYS A 1006 34.70 44.54 -38.93
CA LYS A 1006 34.65 44.35 -40.39
C LYS A 1006 35.91 43.68 -40.97
N LEU A 1007 36.60 42.87 -40.16
CA LEU A 1007 37.71 42.06 -40.59
C LEU A 1007 37.15 40.76 -41.20
N GLN A 1008 37.51 40.46 -42.43
CA GLN A 1008 37.20 39.17 -43.06
C GLN A 1008 38.46 38.31 -43.09
N PRO A 1009 38.52 37.21 -42.33
CA PRO A 1009 39.68 36.33 -42.35
C PRO A 1009 39.72 35.54 -43.64
N THR A 1010 40.92 35.30 -44.14
CA THR A 1010 41.20 34.22 -45.08
C THR A 1010 41.85 33.07 -44.30
N VAL A 1011 41.14 31.96 -44.17
CA VAL A 1011 41.65 30.73 -43.55
C VAL A 1011 42.37 29.92 -44.63
N HIS A 1012 43.64 29.57 -44.41
CA HIS A 1012 44.48 28.83 -45.33
C HIS A 1012 44.79 27.42 -44.79
N PHE A 1013 44.66 26.42 -45.66
CA PHE A 1013 44.96 25.03 -45.36
C PHE A 1013 46.30 24.63 -45.99
N ILE A 1014 47.33 24.43 -45.16
CA ILE A 1014 48.71 24.21 -45.61
C ILE A 1014 49.18 22.82 -45.20
N GLY A 1015 49.61 21.98 -46.15
CA GLY A 1015 50.22 20.69 -45.82
C GLY A 1015 51.59 20.82 -45.16
N LYS A 1016 51.97 19.83 -44.34
CA LYS A 1016 53.27 19.73 -43.67
C LYS A 1016 54.20 18.82 -44.47
N ASP A 1017 55.43 19.29 -44.72
CA ASP A 1017 56.48 18.55 -45.45
C ASP A 1017 56.03 18.04 -46.84
N HIS A 1018 55.70 16.76 -46.92
CA HIS A 1018 55.30 16.04 -48.12
C HIS A 1018 53.81 15.69 -48.09
N SER A 1019 52.95 16.62 -47.70
CA SER A 1019 51.49 16.47 -47.79
C SER A 1019 50.87 17.70 -48.47
N SER A 1020 49.76 17.48 -49.17
CA SER A 1020 48.91 18.54 -49.74
C SER A 1020 47.54 18.50 -49.08
N PHE A 1021 46.90 19.66 -48.95
CA PHE A 1021 45.50 19.75 -48.54
C PHE A 1021 44.62 18.90 -49.47
N LEU A 1022 43.76 18.07 -48.88
CA LEU A 1022 42.83 17.22 -49.62
C LEU A 1022 41.44 17.85 -49.64
N LYS A 1023 40.90 18.11 -48.46
CA LYS A 1023 39.57 18.71 -48.27
C LYS A 1023 39.41 19.30 -46.88
N ALA A 1024 38.49 20.25 -46.74
CA ALA A 1024 37.96 20.67 -45.45
C ALA A 1024 36.43 20.52 -45.44
N GLU A 1025 35.92 20.03 -44.32
CA GLU A 1025 34.49 19.98 -43.99
C GLU A 1025 34.17 21.14 -43.07
N ILE A 1026 33.21 21.97 -43.49
CA ILE A 1026 32.84 23.21 -42.80
C ILE A 1026 31.37 23.12 -42.44
N HIS A 1027 31.09 23.10 -41.14
CA HIS A 1027 29.74 23.08 -40.60
C HIS A 1027 29.42 24.45 -40.01
N SER A 1028 28.41 25.10 -40.57
CA SER A 1028 27.97 26.43 -40.14
C SER A 1028 26.73 26.35 -39.24
N SER A 1029 26.56 27.34 -38.35
CA SER A 1029 25.40 27.43 -37.44
C SER A 1029 24.06 27.70 -38.12
N ASP A 1030 24.05 28.14 -39.39
CA ASP A 1030 22.84 28.21 -40.22
C ASP A 1030 22.41 26.85 -40.80
N GLY A 1031 23.14 25.78 -40.46
CA GLY A 1031 22.90 24.43 -40.94
C GLY A 1031 23.55 24.11 -42.28
N THR A 1032 24.30 25.05 -42.87
CA THR A 1032 25.05 24.76 -44.11
C THR A 1032 26.26 23.88 -43.81
N VAL A 1033 26.45 22.85 -44.65
CA VAL A 1033 27.61 21.97 -44.62
C VAL A 1033 28.31 22.08 -45.97
N ASN A 1034 29.51 22.62 -45.97
CA ASN A 1034 30.32 22.82 -47.16
C ASN A 1034 31.54 21.90 -47.13
N GLN A 1035 31.81 21.26 -48.27
CA GLN A 1035 33.08 20.58 -48.51
C GLN A 1035 33.87 21.39 -49.53
N ILE A 1036 35.05 21.82 -49.15
CA ILE A 1036 35.95 22.58 -50.01
C ILE A 1036 37.23 21.79 -50.28
N SER A 1037 37.74 21.93 -51.51
CA SER A 1037 39.04 21.38 -51.94
C SER A 1037 40.05 22.50 -52.26
N GLU A 1038 39.63 23.75 -52.11
CA GLU A 1038 40.45 24.94 -52.27
C GLU A 1038 41.31 25.15 -51.02
N SER A 1039 42.59 25.47 -51.19
CA SER A 1039 43.55 25.65 -50.09
C SER A 1039 43.31 26.91 -49.24
N SER A 1040 42.22 27.63 -49.47
CA SER A 1040 41.81 28.80 -48.71
C SER A 1040 40.29 28.94 -48.68
N TRP A 1041 39.76 29.50 -47.60
CA TRP A 1041 38.33 29.73 -47.41
C TRP A 1041 38.08 31.01 -46.61
N GLN A 1042 36.95 31.65 -46.89
CA GLN A 1042 36.50 32.85 -46.20
C GLN A 1042 35.10 32.58 -45.59
N PRO A 1043 34.91 32.85 -44.29
CA PRO A 1043 33.61 32.73 -43.63
C PRO A 1043 32.67 33.87 -44.05
N ILE A 1044 31.38 33.58 -44.08
CA ILE A 1044 30.34 34.61 -44.06
C ILE A 1044 30.26 35.18 -42.64
N GLU A 1045 30.15 36.50 -42.53
CA GLU A 1045 30.05 37.21 -41.27
C GLU A 1045 28.87 36.72 -40.42
N SER A 1046 29.05 36.79 -39.09
CA SER A 1046 28.03 36.52 -38.07
C SER A 1046 27.62 35.06 -37.88
N TYR A 1047 28.37 34.09 -38.39
CA TYR A 1047 28.10 32.66 -38.17
C TYR A 1047 29.23 31.95 -37.44
N TYR A 1048 28.88 30.83 -36.81
CA TYR A 1048 29.82 29.90 -36.21
C TYR A 1048 30.18 28.83 -37.22
N TYR A 1049 31.47 28.49 -37.31
CA TYR A 1049 31.97 27.47 -38.22
C TYR A 1049 32.83 26.46 -37.47
N GLN A 1050 32.52 25.17 -37.66
CA GLN A 1050 33.41 24.07 -37.33
C GLN A 1050 34.11 23.62 -38.60
N VAL A 1051 35.43 23.80 -38.65
CA VAL A 1051 36.28 23.54 -39.81
C VAL A 1051 37.18 22.35 -39.51
N SER A 1052 36.95 21.23 -40.19
CA SER A 1052 37.79 20.03 -40.09
C SER A 1052 38.56 19.80 -41.39
N ALA A 1053 39.88 19.98 -41.36
CA ALA A 1053 40.75 19.82 -42.54
C ALA A 1053 41.47 18.46 -42.56
N THR A 1054 41.50 17.81 -43.72
CA THR A 1054 42.24 16.57 -44.00
C THR A 1054 43.30 16.81 -45.07
N TYR A 1055 44.45 16.17 -44.94
CA TYR A 1055 45.63 16.31 -45.79
C TYR A 1055 46.06 14.93 -46.33
N MET A 1056 46.75 14.90 -47.47
CA MET A 1056 47.20 13.66 -48.13
C MET A 1056 48.69 13.74 -48.49
N PRO A 1057 49.51 12.68 -48.31
CA PRO A 1057 50.92 12.70 -48.70
C PRO A 1057 51.17 12.88 -50.21
N THR A 1058 52.16 13.70 -50.59
CA THR A 1058 52.63 13.95 -51.97
C THR A 1058 54.05 13.39 -52.19
N LEU A 1059 54.17 12.31 -52.99
CA LEU A 1059 55.47 11.72 -53.40
C LEU A 1059 55.74 11.95 -54.90
N GLY A 1060 56.89 12.55 -55.23
CA GLY A 1060 57.50 12.52 -56.57
C GLY A 1060 58.74 11.61 -56.59
N THR A 1061 59.11 11.04 -57.75
CA THR A 1061 60.16 9.99 -57.86
C THR A 1061 61.26 10.36 -58.86
N LEU A 1062 62.52 10.04 -58.54
CA LEU A 1062 63.67 10.09 -59.48
C LEU A 1062 64.05 8.65 -59.87
N LYS A 1063 64.07 8.33 -61.17
CA LYS A 1063 64.36 6.99 -61.69
C LYS A 1063 65.26 7.03 -62.92
N LEU A 1064 66.26 6.15 -62.97
CA LEU A 1064 66.98 5.80 -64.20
C LEU A 1064 66.14 4.77 -64.97
N VAL A 1065 65.44 5.23 -66.01
CA VAL A 1065 64.44 4.43 -66.75
C VAL A 1065 65.11 3.53 -67.78
N SER A 1066 66.15 4.00 -68.46
CA SER A 1066 66.91 3.18 -69.41
C SER A 1066 68.33 3.71 -69.61
N VAL A 1067 69.23 2.84 -70.06
CA VAL A 1067 70.61 3.14 -70.48
C VAL A 1067 70.84 2.52 -71.86
N PRO A 1068 71.87 2.96 -72.63
CA PRO A 1068 72.19 2.38 -73.93
C PRO A 1068 72.33 0.87 -73.87
N SER A 1069 71.70 0.17 -74.81
CA SER A 1069 71.72 -1.28 -74.86
C SER A 1069 72.98 -1.84 -75.51
N GLU A 1070 73.69 -1.05 -76.32
CA GLU A 1070 74.94 -1.46 -76.96
C GLU A 1070 75.89 -0.28 -77.20
N LEU A 1071 77.16 -0.45 -76.82
CA LEU A 1071 78.28 0.45 -77.17
C LEU A 1071 79.25 -0.32 -78.08
N ASN A 1072 79.14 -0.11 -79.39
CA ASN A 1072 79.82 -0.96 -80.38
C ASN A 1072 81.00 -0.22 -81.03
N PHE A 1073 82.22 -0.59 -80.66
CA PHE A 1073 83.47 -0.04 -81.21
C PHE A 1073 83.83 -0.52 -82.63
N GLY A 1074 82.96 -1.34 -83.24
CA GLY A 1074 83.09 -1.83 -84.62
C GLY A 1074 84.16 -2.89 -84.82
N GLN A 1075 84.23 -3.45 -86.02
CA GLN A 1075 85.32 -4.34 -86.42
C GLN A 1075 86.53 -3.49 -86.85
N GLN A 1076 87.64 -3.65 -86.14
CA GLN A 1076 88.86 -2.88 -86.36
C GLN A 1076 89.97 -3.77 -86.93
N SER A 1077 90.78 -3.24 -87.83
CA SER A 1077 91.94 -3.93 -88.39
C SER A 1077 93.15 -3.78 -87.46
N ILE A 1078 93.88 -4.87 -87.22
CA ILE A 1078 95.12 -4.85 -86.42
C ILE A 1078 96.16 -4.01 -87.19
N GLY A 1079 96.61 -2.87 -86.64
CA GLY A 1079 97.41 -1.89 -87.41
C GLY A 1079 97.69 -0.53 -86.72
N GLN A 1080 97.94 0.52 -87.50
CA GLN A 1080 98.44 1.83 -86.99
C GLN A 1080 97.51 2.61 -86.04
N ALA A 1081 96.20 2.36 -86.06
CA ALA A 1081 95.25 3.05 -85.18
C ALA A 1081 95.19 2.40 -83.80
N THR A 1082 95.37 3.18 -82.73
CA THR A 1082 95.29 2.69 -81.33
C THR A 1082 94.08 3.20 -80.57
N ARG A 1083 93.28 4.13 -81.12
CA ARG A 1083 92.06 4.68 -80.50
C ARG A 1083 90.83 4.44 -81.37
N PHE A 1084 89.75 3.96 -80.74
CA PHE A 1084 88.51 3.58 -81.39
C PHE A 1084 87.31 4.20 -80.68
N TYR A 1085 86.32 4.68 -81.43
CA TYR A 1085 85.12 5.34 -80.89
C TYR A 1085 83.89 4.47 -81.19
N PRO A 1086 82.96 4.30 -80.23
CA PRO A 1086 81.81 3.42 -80.40
C PRO A 1086 80.70 4.08 -81.19
N LYS A 1087 79.90 3.27 -81.89
CA LYS A 1087 78.53 3.61 -82.24
C LYS A 1087 77.62 3.17 -81.10
N ILE A 1088 76.83 4.12 -80.59
CA ILE A 1088 75.93 3.90 -79.45
C ILE A 1088 74.55 3.54 -79.99
N LYS A 1089 73.93 2.50 -79.43
CA LYS A 1089 72.58 2.07 -79.78
C LYS A 1089 71.72 1.98 -78.52
N GLY A 1090 70.55 2.60 -78.57
CA GLY A 1090 69.67 2.80 -77.41
C GLY A 1090 69.77 4.23 -76.85
N GLU A 1091 68.88 4.56 -75.92
CA GLU A 1091 68.80 5.87 -75.29
C GLU A 1091 69.12 5.76 -73.79
N LEU A 1092 69.60 6.86 -73.21
CA LEU A 1092 69.63 7.07 -71.77
C LEU A 1092 68.41 7.91 -71.39
N ILE A 1093 67.56 7.39 -70.50
CA ILE A 1093 66.40 8.09 -69.96
C ILE A 1093 66.48 8.13 -68.44
N VAL A 1094 66.53 9.32 -67.87
CA VAL A 1094 66.31 9.60 -66.45
C VAL A 1094 65.00 10.37 -66.34
N GLU A 1095 64.07 9.87 -65.53
CA GLU A 1095 62.80 10.52 -65.27
C GLU A 1095 62.80 11.10 -63.84
N ASP A 1096 62.59 12.41 -63.75
CA ASP A 1096 62.54 13.15 -62.48
C ASP A 1096 61.19 13.85 -62.34
N THR A 1097 60.29 13.23 -61.58
CA THR A 1097 58.95 13.78 -61.28
C THR A 1097 58.90 14.50 -59.93
N ARG A 1098 60.05 14.76 -59.30
CA ARG A 1098 60.13 15.54 -58.05
C ARG A 1098 59.79 17.00 -58.33
N GLN A 1099 58.90 17.61 -57.55
CA GLN A 1099 58.43 19.00 -57.76
C GLN A 1099 59.55 20.04 -57.60
N ASN A 1100 60.55 19.78 -56.75
CA ASN A 1100 61.79 20.55 -56.67
C ASN A 1100 62.90 19.69 -57.25
N GLN A 1101 63.24 19.92 -58.53
CA GLN A 1101 64.22 19.17 -59.31
C GLN A 1101 65.66 19.39 -58.79
N GLN A 1102 65.93 18.92 -57.57
CA GLN A 1102 67.26 18.94 -56.99
C GLN A 1102 68.24 18.24 -57.94
N PRO A 1103 69.44 18.79 -58.16
CA PRO A 1103 70.39 18.24 -59.10
C PRO A 1103 70.68 16.77 -58.78
N TRP A 1104 70.75 15.97 -59.83
CA TRP A 1104 71.17 14.59 -59.77
C TRP A 1104 72.39 14.40 -60.66
N GLN A 1105 73.20 13.43 -60.30
CA GLN A 1105 74.41 13.06 -61.01
C GLN A 1105 74.27 11.64 -61.56
N LEU A 1106 74.71 11.45 -62.79
CA LEU A 1106 74.86 10.13 -63.41
C LEU A 1106 76.35 9.88 -63.67
N THR A 1107 76.88 8.82 -63.06
CA THR A 1107 78.25 8.36 -63.27
C THR A 1107 78.26 7.13 -64.19
N LEU A 1108 79.37 6.98 -64.91
CA LEU A 1108 79.65 5.83 -65.76
C LEU A 1108 80.98 5.21 -65.36
N GLN A 1109 81.00 3.89 -65.26
CA GLN A 1109 82.20 3.08 -65.08
C GLN A 1109 82.18 1.94 -66.09
N ALA A 1110 83.33 1.43 -66.48
CA ALA A 1110 83.47 0.25 -67.28
C ALA A 1110 84.40 -0.76 -66.60
N ASP A 1111 84.08 -2.04 -66.74
CA ASP A 1111 84.94 -3.10 -66.20
C ASP A 1111 86.29 -3.10 -66.92
N THR A 1112 87.36 -3.36 -66.16
CA THR A 1112 88.71 -3.44 -66.71
C THR A 1112 88.80 -4.56 -67.76
N SER A 1113 89.32 -4.23 -68.94
CA SER A 1113 89.46 -5.18 -70.05
C SER A 1113 90.92 -5.51 -70.33
N GLU A 1114 91.19 -6.80 -70.60
CA GLU A 1114 92.52 -7.26 -71.00
C GLU A 1114 92.95 -6.76 -72.38
N VAL A 1115 92.01 -6.29 -73.19
CA VAL A 1115 92.23 -5.91 -74.59
C VAL A 1115 92.72 -4.48 -74.70
N GLY A 1116 92.18 -3.57 -73.90
CA GLY A 1116 92.53 -2.15 -73.93
C GLY A 1116 91.81 -1.37 -72.86
N GLU A 1117 92.14 -0.09 -72.75
CA GLU A 1117 91.62 0.80 -71.72
C GLU A 1117 90.56 1.73 -72.30
N ILE A 1118 89.44 1.85 -71.59
CA ILE A 1118 88.33 2.70 -71.99
C ILE A 1118 88.46 4.04 -71.27
N PHE A 1119 88.27 5.12 -72.00
CA PHE A 1119 88.31 6.47 -71.47
C PHE A 1119 87.02 7.21 -71.83
N PHE A 1120 86.60 8.10 -70.95
CA PHE A 1120 85.64 9.15 -71.25
C PHE A 1120 86.39 10.44 -71.55
N GLN A 1121 86.19 10.98 -72.74
CA GLN A 1121 86.71 12.27 -73.17
C GLN A 1121 85.72 13.37 -72.78
N GLU A 1122 86.20 14.44 -72.15
CA GLU A 1122 85.46 15.70 -72.03
C GLU A 1122 86.42 16.83 -72.44
N ALA A 1123 86.15 17.46 -73.58
CA ALA A 1123 87.04 18.43 -74.22
C ALA A 1123 88.44 17.85 -74.54
N GLU A 1124 89.52 18.39 -73.98
CA GLU A 1124 90.90 17.90 -74.22
C GLU A 1124 91.39 16.90 -73.15
N THR A 1125 90.59 16.64 -72.11
CA THR A 1125 90.97 15.75 -71.00
C THR A 1125 90.31 14.37 -71.15
N SER A 1126 91.08 13.30 -70.98
CA SER A 1126 90.60 11.92 -70.99
C SER A 1126 90.62 11.34 -69.56
N TYR A 1127 89.49 10.83 -69.09
CA TYR A 1127 89.36 10.17 -67.79
C TYR A 1127 89.25 8.66 -67.99
N PRO A 1128 90.07 7.82 -67.34
CA PRO A 1128 89.94 6.38 -67.44
C PRO A 1128 88.62 5.92 -66.78
N LEU A 1129 87.89 5.05 -67.45
CA LEU A 1129 86.58 4.56 -66.97
C LEU A 1129 86.69 3.33 -66.04
N ASN A 1130 87.89 2.99 -65.55
CA ASN A 1130 88.04 1.96 -64.52
C ASN A 1130 87.52 2.43 -63.14
N GLU A 1131 87.29 3.73 -62.97
CA GLU A 1131 86.62 4.34 -61.82
C GLU A 1131 85.30 5.02 -62.27
N GLU A 1132 84.39 5.29 -61.34
CA GLU A 1132 83.14 6.01 -61.64
C GLU A 1132 83.46 7.44 -62.08
N VAL A 1133 83.17 7.76 -63.35
CA VAL A 1133 83.35 9.10 -63.92
C VAL A 1133 82.00 9.78 -64.06
N LEU A 1134 81.88 11.03 -63.60
CA LEU A 1134 80.68 11.83 -63.78
C LEU A 1134 80.48 12.18 -65.26
N VAL A 1135 79.36 11.72 -65.83
CA VAL A 1135 79.01 11.95 -67.25
C VAL A 1135 77.85 12.91 -67.43
N PHE A 1136 76.92 13.00 -66.45
CA PHE A 1136 75.90 14.04 -66.41
C PHE A 1136 75.70 14.56 -65.00
N ASN A 1137 75.51 15.88 -64.87
CA ASN A 1137 75.03 16.55 -63.67
C ASN A 1137 73.93 17.51 -64.11
N GLN A 1138 72.68 17.18 -63.78
CA GLN A 1138 71.50 17.77 -64.38
C GLN A 1138 70.38 17.90 -63.34
N THR A 1139 69.40 18.74 -63.66
CA THR A 1139 68.14 18.87 -62.92
C THR A 1139 67.00 18.51 -63.87
N GLY A 1140 65.99 17.76 -63.42
CA GLY A 1140 64.86 17.35 -64.24
C GLY A 1140 65.11 16.11 -65.09
N SER A 1141 64.12 15.67 -65.86
CA SER A 1141 64.23 14.47 -66.68
C SER A 1141 65.24 14.67 -67.84
N LEU A 1142 66.09 13.67 -68.10
CA LEU A 1142 67.02 13.65 -69.23
C LEU A 1142 66.64 12.51 -70.18
N ARG A 1143 66.61 12.79 -71.49
CA ARG A 1143 66.57 11.77 -72.54
C ARG A 1143 67.60 12.10 -73.60
N THR A 1144 68.55 11.20 -73.85
CA THR A 1144 69.59 11.41 -74.88
C THR A 1144 69.95 10.12 -75.61
N ALA A 1145 70.20 10.23 -76.91
CA ALA A 1145 70.78 9.18 -77.75
C ALA A 1145 72.30 9.34 -77.94
N PHE A 1146 72.93 10.28 -77.21
CA PHE A 1146 74.36 10.57 -77.24
C PHE A 1146 74.87 11.17 -78.56
N ASP A 1147 74.05 11.96 -79.26
CA ASP A 1147 74.44 12.60 -80.53
C ASP A 1147 75.57 13.63 -80.37
N ASP A 1148 75.75 14.18 -79.16
CA ASP A 1148 76.83 15.09 -78.80
C ASP A 1148 78.16 14.38 -78.54
N TRP A 1149 78.14 13.04 -78.44
CA TRP A 1149 79.35 12.26 -78.23
C TRP A 1149 80.09 12.02 -79.54
N ASN A 1150 81.27 12.61 -79.65
CA ASN A 1150 82.19 12.55 -80.78
C ASN A 1150 83.65 12.45 -80.30
N GLN A 1151 84.62 12.73 -81.17
CA GLN A 1151 86.05 12.61 -80.81
C GLN A 1151 86.52 13.58 -79.70
N ARG A 1152 85.78 14.66 -79.44
CA ARG A 1152 86.08 15.68 -78.42
C ARG A 1152 85.28 15.50 -77.11
N LYS A 1153 84.24 14.69 -77.11
CA LYS A 1153 83.40 14.44 -75.93
C LYS A 1153 82.75 13.08 -76.08
N GLY A 1154 82.88 12.18 -75.12
CA GLY A 1154 82.32 10.81 -75.22
C GLY A 1154 83.37 9.71 -75.05
N ILE A 1155 82.93 8.47 -75.16
CA ILE A 1155 83.78 7.31 -74.84
C ILE A 1155 84.68 6.93 -76.02
N PHE A 1156 85.90 6.53 -75.71
CA PHE A 1156 86.77 5.85 -76.67
C PHE A 1156 87.58 4.73 -76.01
N LEU A 1157 87.88 3.70 -76.78
CA LEU A 1157 88.71 2.57 -76.38
C LEU A 1157 90.11 2.74 -76.97
N THR A 1158 91.12 2.67 -76.12
CA THR A 1158 92.53 2.65 -76.55
C THR A 1158 93.08 1.24 -76.45
N VAL A 1159 93.46 0.66 -77.59
CA VAL A 1159 94.16 -0.63 -77.66
C VAL A 1159 95.57 -0.41 -78.22
N PRO A 1160 96.62 -0.46 -77.39
CA PRO A 1160 98.00 -0.37 -77.85
C PRO A 1160 98.30 -1.44 -78.90
N GLN A 1161 99.10 -1.14 -79.93
CA GLN A 1161 99.39 -2.08 -81.02
C GLN A 1161 99.80 -3.49 -80.55
N GLY A 1162 100.63 -3.59 -79.50
CA GLY A 1162 101.07 -4.87 -78.94
C GLY A 1162 99.97 -5.70 -78.25
N ARG A 1163 98.79 -5.12 -77.99
CA ARG A 1163 97.62 -5.81 -77.39
C ARG A 1163 96.49 -6.06 -78.40
N GLN A 1164 96.60 -5.60 -79.64
CA GLN A 1164 95.60 -5.84 -80.69
C GLN A 1164 95.64 -7.32 -81.13
N LYS A 1165 94.62 -8.10 -80.77
CA LYS A 1165 94.49 -9.53 -81.10
C LYS A 1165 93.22 -9.78 -81.92
N LEU A 1166 93.27 -10.79 -82.79
CA LEU A 1166 92.13 -11.17 -83.63
C LEU A 1166 91.09 -11.90 -82.75
N GLY A 1167 89.87 -11.37 -82.66
CA GLY A 1167 88.83 -11.94 -81.81
C GLY A 1167 87.65 -10.99 -81.59
N LYS A 1168 86.58 -11.50 -80.97
CA LYS A 1168 85.43 -10.71 -80.51
C LYS A 1168 85.55 -10.49 -79.01
N HIS A 1169 85.53 -9.23 -78.58
CA HIS A 1169 85.70 -8.85 -77.18
C HIS A 1169 84.48 -8.07 -76.70
N ALA A 1170 84.00 -8.38 -75.49
CA ALA A 1170 82.86 -7.72 -74.87
C ALA A 1170 83.35 -6.90 -73.67
N LEU A 1171 82.67 -5.78 -73.41
CA LEU A 1171 82.94 -4.84 -72.32
C LEU A 1171 81.60 -4.59 -71.61
N THR A 1172 81.63 -4.48 -70.28
CA THR A 1172 80.46 -4.15 -69.47
C THR A 1172 80.58 -2.73 -68.95
N PHE A 1173 79.49 -1.97 -69.01
CA PHE A 1173 79.41 -0.60 -68.54
C PHE A 1173 78.35 -0.48 -67.44
N HIS A 1174 78.69 0.18 -66.34
CA HIS A 1174 77.83 0.40 -65.18
C HIS A 1174 77.44 1.87 -65.10
N TRP A 1175 76.14 2.13 -65.08
CA TRP A 1175 75.58 3.48 -64.95
C TRP A 1175 74.97 3.61 -63.56
N ARG A 1176 75.26 4.71 -62.86
CA ARG A 1176 74.74 4.95 -61.50
C ARG A 1176 74.14 6.34 -61.37
N LEU A 1177 72.87 6.39 -60.98
CA LEU A 1177 72.15 7.63 -60.69
C LEU A 1177 72.18 7.93 -59.18
N THR A 1178 72.58 9.13 -58.80
CA THR A 1178 72.68 9.58 -57.40
C THR A 1178 72.18 11.02 -57.22
N THR A 1179 71.69 11.33 -56.03
CA THR A 1179 71.33 12.70 -55.61
C THR A 1179 72.38 13.34 -54.71
N LYS A 1180 73.45 12.61 -54.35
CA LYS A 1180 74.58 13.21 -53.62
C LYS A 1180 75.40 14.06 -54.59
N VAL A 1181 75.36 15.37 -54.38
CA VAL A 1181 76.29 16.33 -54.99
C VAL A 1181 77.32 16.64 -53.89
N GLU A 1182 78.58 16.25 -54.09
CA GLU A 1182 79.70 16.74 -53.27
C GLU A 1182 80.16 18.12 -53.73
#